data_AF-A0A8H7LTJ0-F1
#
_entry.id   AF-A0A8H7LTJ0-F1
#
_cell.length_a   1.000
_cell.length_b   1.000
_cell.length_c   1.000
_cell.angle_alpha   90.00
_cell.angle_beta   90.00
_cell.angle_gamma   90.00
#
_symmetry.space_group_name_H-M   'P 1'
#
loop_
_entity.id
_entity.type
_entity.pdbx_description
1 polymer ?
#
loop_
_entity_poly.entity_id
_entity_poly.type
_entity_poly.pdbx_seq_one_letter_code
_entity_poly.pdbx_strand_id
1 'polypeptide(L)'
;MFIFLFILLVTGVNTSSPNLPRAGGSKAGLGWGGGGEISQFEAGKVSWYYTWSPTSWVQPPPNLEFVPMLWGGKDASTFAKAVTPDSIAANGWTHILGMNEPQEESQSNMSPGDAANMWKTYLEPLRAKNPNLRLGSPAPSSRPNGIQWIHDFIGNCNVNGGCTVDFIALHYYGVNSTQFIQHINDYHNAFQRPIWVTEWACQDFNNGPQCSYNQIVEFLDETQTYMDNTDWIERYAWFGAMAKTPINKDTGLMDSSGEITDLGKQYMGSQAPMTHGGVMRLEFPFGMLPASALASCLYAIYLIPCLYSDLAAGRKLPYTRRQNVSAPLKAGLGWGGGGNITQFEGHEVSWYFTWSPQSWVVPPPKQLEFVPQLWGNRDAELFSSVVNTTSIAANGWKNILGMNEPQIPDQANMSAQDGVQLWKARLEPLKSSGVRLGSPATASGPSGKLWMQEFFSLCAGTCTVDFVALHWYGNVASEFIDYLEDFHDTFQRPVWVTEYSCQNFVNGAQCSYEEIVDFLNATQTYMDQTPWVERYAWFGAMASLPNNVNNLTALMDPSGVINDLGRQYIGSPVIDPSPTTVSSAVPTSTVITMSSLTTSNTSTTSFSTRTVFPSSDSSSSTSLTATSATTTSPYVIINNAKSEHLGKCLVVGLSVLWLALALAY
;
A
#
# COMPACT_ATOMS: atom_id res chain seq x y z
N MET A 1 1.20 -20.31 69.26
CA MET A 1 1.69 -19.01 69.76
C MET A 1 3.20 -19.02 69.63
N PHE A 2 3.79 -17.90 69.20
CA PHE A 2 5.20 -17.64 68.85
C PHE A 2 5.55 -17.60 67.36
N ILE A 3 5.45 -16.35 66.90
CA ILE A 3 6.05 -15.68 65.76
C ILE A 3 7.56 -15.91 65.71
N PHE A 4 8.10 -16.25 64.53
CA PHE A 4 9.51 -16.03 64.22
C PHE A 4 9.62 -14.90 63.19
N LEU A 5 10.21 -13.81 63.65
CA LEU A 5 10.60 -12.63 62.90
C LEU A 5 12.03 -12.90 62.38
N PHE A 6 12.24 -12.91 61.06
CA PHE A 6 13.58 -12.82 60.47
C PHE A 6 13.74 -11.45 59.81
N ILE A 7 14.60 -10.64 60.41
CA ILE A 7 15.12 -9.38 59.88
C ILE A 7 16.18 -9.75 58.85
N LEU A 8 15.97 -9.39 57.59
CA LEU A 8 17.02 -9.40 56.56
C LEU A 8 17.54 -7.96 56.38
N LEU A 9 18.74 -7.73 56.91
CA LEU A 9 19.59 -6.60 56.54
C LEU A 9 20.12 -6.86 55.13
N VAL A 10 19.58 -6.15 54.13
CA VAL A 10 20.21 -6.06 52.81
C VAL A 10 21.10 -4.82 52.84
N THR A 11 22.41 -5.03 52.99
CA THR A 11 23.41 -4.01 52.70
C THR A 11 23.44 -3.79 51.19
N GLY A 12 22.95 -2.62 50.75
CA GLY A 12 23.01 -2.19 49.36
C GLY A 12 24.47 -1.99 48.93
N VAL A 13 24.93 -2.85 48.03
CA VAL A 13 26.10 -2.56 47.21
C VAL A 13 25.56 -1.86 45.96
N ASN A 14 25.77 -0.53 45.90
CA ASN A 14 25.59 0.25 44.68
C ASN A 14 26.60 -0.22 43.64
N THR A 15 26.20 -1.18 42.81
CA THR A 15 26.85 -1.36 41.51
C THR A 15 26.23 -0.34 40.56
N SER A 16 26.94 0.77 40.36
CA SER A 16 26.71 1.66 39.23
C SER A 16 26.82 0.83 37.94
N SER A 17 25.69 0.47 37.36
CA SER A 17 25.66 -0.12 36.02
C SER A 17 26.32 0.87 35.06
N PRO A 18 27.25 0.41 34.20
CA PRO A 18 27.84 1.28 33.20
C PRO A 18 26.72 1.79 32.29
N ASN A 19 26.68 3.10 32.08
CA ASN A 19 25.85 3.77 31.08
C ASN A 19 26.01 3.02 29.75
N LEU A 20 25.02 2.21 29.40
CA LEU A 20 24.88 1.72 28.04
C LEU A 20 24.61 2.94 27.15
N PRO A 21 25.24 3.04 25.97
CA PRO A 21 25.00 4.16 25.07
C PRO A 21 23.51 4.21 24.72
N ARG A 22 22.88 5.38 24.89
CA ARG A 22 21.57 5.71 24.32
C ARG A 22 21.63 5.33 22.83
N ALA A 23 20.89 4.30 22.42
CA ALA A 23 20.81 3.93 21.02
C ALA A 23 20.46 5.19 20.22
N GLY A 24 21.20 5.46 19.15
CA GLY A 24 21.08 6.69 18.36
C GLY A 24 19.66 6.86 17.81
N GLY A 25 18.87 7.66 18.55
CA GLY A 25 17.68 8.45 18.21
C GLY A 25 16.80 8.02 17.04
N SER A 26 15.97 6.99 17.22
CA SER A 26 14.79 6.87 16.36
C SER A 26 13.80 8.03 16.60
N LYS A 27 13.13 8.48 15.53
CA LYS A 27 12.22 9.64 15.50
C LYS A 27 10.82 9.33 16.06
N ALA A 28 10.41 8.06 16.08
CA ALA A 28 9.06 7.64 16.44
C ALA A 28 8.74 7.81 17.93
N GLY A 29 7.54 8.28 18.23
CA GLY A 29 7.02 8.42 19.59
C GLY A 29 5.50 8.25 19.69
N LEU A 30 4.95 8.40 20.88
CA LEU A 30 3.54 8.12 21.14
C LEU A 30 2.79 9.32 21.72
N GLY A 31 1.65 9.67 21.13
CA GLY A 31 0.58 10.39 21.82
C GLY A 31 -0.19 9.38 22.68
N TRP A 32 0.23 9.22 23.93
CA TRP A 32 -0.22 8.13 24.79
C TRP A 32 -1.54 8.48 25.49
N GLY A 33 -2.64 7.85 25.06
CA GLY A 33 -3.97 8.03 25.64
C GLY A 33 -4.36 6.95 26.66
N GLY A 34 -3.55 5.89 26.80
CA GLY A 34 -3.74 4.83 27.79
C GLY A 34 -4.76 3.75 27.40
N GLY A 35 -5.15 2.95 28.40
CA GLY A 35 -6.03 1.79 28.20
C GLY A 35 -5.31 0.48 27.86
N GLY A 36 -3.98 0.46 27.94
CA GLY A 36 -3.12 -0.72 27.78
C GLY A 36 -1.77 -0.49 28.48
N GLU A 37 -0.81 -1.40 28.29
CA GLU A 37 0.53 -1.30 28.88
C GLU A 37 1.51 -0.63 27.90
N ILE A 38 2.06 0.53 28.28
CA ILE A 38 3.00 1.29 27.42
C ILE A 38 4.29 0.51 27.11
N SER A 39 4.67 -0.45 27.96
CA SER A 39 5.85 -1.30 27.75
C SER A 39 5.77 -2.15 26.48
N GLN A 40 4.58 -2.37 25.93
CA GLN A 40 4.39 -3.06 24.65
C GLN A 40 5.11 -2.33 23.49
N PHE A 41 5.33 -1.02 23.62
CA PHE A 41 6.01 -0.19 22.61
C PHE A 41 7.50 0.00 22.87
N GLU A 42 8.10 -0.65 23.87
CA GLU A 42 9.54 -0.54 24.14
C GLU A 42 10.42 -1.27 23.13
N ALA A 43 9.85 -2.18 22.35
CA ALA A 43 10.56 -2.88 21.28
C ALA A 43 10.57 -2.06 19.99
N GLY A 44 11.68 -2.09 19.25
CA GLY A 44 11.76 -1.44 17.93
C GLY A 44 12.11 0.04 18.02
N LYS A 45 11.44 0.88 17.22
CA LYS A 45 11.87 2.26 16.94
C LYS A 45 11.20 3.35 17.80
N VAL A 46 10.32 3.04 18.75
CA VAL A 46 9.70 4.07 19.59
C VAL A 46 10.68 4.53 20.68
N SER A 47 10.88 5.85 20.82
CA SER A 47 11.90 6.41 21.71
C SER A 47 11.41 7.50 22.67
N TRP A 48 10.17 7.99 22.48
CA TRP A 48 9.58 9.04 23.29
C TRP A 48 8.06 8.96 23.32
N TYR A 49 7.43 9.65 24.27
CA TYR A 49 5.98 9.78 24.34
C TYR A 49 5.57 11.07 25.05
N TYR A 50 4.34 11.49 24.81
CA TYR A 50 3.68 12.58 25.53
C TYR A 50 2.23 12.18 25.80
N THR A 51 1.55 12.94 26.65
CA THR A 51 0.24 12.57 27.18
C THR A 51 -0.74 13.73 27.18
N TRP A 52 -0.52 14.76 26.34
CA TRP A 52 -1.28 16.03 26.36
C TRP A 52 -1.34 16.72 27.73
N SER A 53 -0.42 16.38 28.63
CA SER A 53 -0.45 16.75 30.03
C SER A 53 0.94 17.17 30.52
N PRO A 54 1.01 17.96 31.60
CA PRO A 54 2.28 18.32 32.20
C PRO A 54 3.04 17.16 32.83
N THR A 55 2.36 16.05 33.12
CA THR A 55 2.94 14.88 33.81
C THR A 55 2.52 13.59 33.16
N SER A 56 3.42 12.60 33.18
CA SER A 56 3.07 11.23 32.88
C SER A 56 2.21 10.65 34.00
N TRP A 57 1.16 9.93 33.62
CA TRP A 57 0.30 9.18 34.54
C TRP A 57 0.57 7.67 34.48
N VAL A 58 1.53 7.25 33.67
CA VAL A 58 2.07 5.88 33.64
C VAL A 58 3.48 5.90 34.21
N GLN A 59 3.95 4.76 34.72
CA GLN A 59 5.36 4.63 35.06
C GLN A 59 6.18 4.72 33.77
N PRO A 60 7.05 5.73 33.60
CA PRO A 60 7.81 5.89 32.37
C PRO A 60 8.69 4.67 32.13
N PRO A 61 8.59 4.02 30.96
CA PRO A 61 9.49 2.92 30.65
C PRO A 61 10.93 3.44 30.51
N PRO A 62 11.97 2.69 30.91
CA PRO A 62 13.35 3.17 30.94
C PRO A 62 13.87 3.70 29.59
N ASN A 63 13.32 3.18 28.49
CA ASN A 63 13.78 3.50 27.12
C ASN A 63 12.96 4.60 26.43
N LEU A 64 11.90 5.12 27.06
CA LEU A 64 11.04 6.14 26.47
C LEU A 64 11.17 7.48 27.21
N GLU A 65 11.59 8.52 26.48
CA GLU A 65 11.56 9.88 27.01
C GLU A 65 10.12 10.37 27.16
N PHE A 66 9.71 10.77 28.36
CA PHE A 66 8.48 11.53 28.55
C PHE A 66 8.69 13.00 28.20
N VAL A 67 7.80 13.56 27.37
CA VAL A 67 7.80 14.96 26.96
C VAL A 67 6.58 15.67 27.57
N PRO A 68 6.76 16.55 28.57
CA PRO A 68 5.67 17.36 29.12
C PRO A 68 5.06 18.29 28.07
N MET A 69 3.76 18.56 28.21
CA MET A 69 3.05 19.53 27.38
C MET A 69 2.36 20.59 28.25
N LEU A 70 2.48 21.85 27.87
CA LEU A 70 1.59 22.91 28.31
C LEU A 70 0.44 22.99 27.30
N TRP A 71 -0.67 22.30 27.55
CA TRP A 71 -1.73 22.14 26.55
C TRP A 71 -2.44 23.48 26.27
N GLY A 72 -2.67 24.30 27.31
CA GLY A 72 -3.24 25.64 27.19
C GLY A 72 -3.67 26.27 28.52
N GLY A 73 -4.70 27.12 28.49
CA GLY A 73 -5.17 27.83 29.69
C GLY A 73 -5.74 26.91 30.77
N LYS A 74 -6.34 25.78 30.38
CA LYS A 74 -7.03 24.86 31.32
C LYS A 74 -6.09 24.14 32.27
N ASP A 75 -4.84 23.90 31.86
CA ASP A 75 -3.85 23.12 32.60
C ASP A 75 -2.64 23.95 33.05
N ALA A 76 -2.59 25.25 32.73
CA ALA A 76 -1.48 26.13 33.11
C ALA A 76 -1.10 26.09 34.61
N SER A 77 -2.09 26.03 35.52
CA SER A 77 -1.82 25.93 36.97
C SER A 77 -1.21 24.58 37.36
N THR A 78 -1.68 23.50 36.74
CA THR A 78 -1.14 22.15 36.94
C THR A 78 0.27 22.05 36.36
N PHE A 79 0.47 22.62 35.18
CA PHE A 79 1.77 22.71 34.52
C PHE A 79 2.79 23.44 35.39
N ALA A 80 2.47 24.64 35.87
CA ALA A 80 3.39 25.44 36.69
C ALA A 80 3.80 24.74 38.00
N LYS A 81 2.96 23.87 38.55
CA LYS A 81 3.27 23.10 39.75
C LYS A 81 4.15 21.88 39.45
N ALA A 82 3.91 21.22 38.32
CA ALA A 82 4.58 19.97 37.97
C ALA A 82 5.90 20.15 37.23
N VAL A 83 5.97 21.16 36.36
CA VAL A 83 7.09 21.42 35.46
C VAL A 83 7.85 22.64 35.96
N THR A 84 8.88 22.38 36.75
CA THR A 84 9.76 23.39 37.35
C THR A 84 11.19 23.13 36.90
N PRO A 85 12.10 24.10 37.05
CA PRO A 85 13.51 23.86 36.75
C PRO A 85 14.09 22.63 37.45
N ASP A 86 13.70 22.39 38.70
CA ASP A 86 14.16 21.26 39.49
C ASP A 86 13.55 19.93 39.00
N SER A 87 12.27 19.91 38.63
CA SER A 87 11.63 18.69 38.13
C SER A 87 12.16 18.28 36.75
N ILE A 88 12.49 19.25 35.89
CA ILE A 88 13.16 19.00 34.61
C ILE A 88 14.49 18.27 34.83
N ALA A 89 15.33 18.79 35.73
CA ALA A 89 16.62 18.18 36.05
C ALA A 89 16.45 16.80 36.72
N ALA A 90 15.51 16.67 37.65
CA ALA A 90 15.28 15.42 38.38
C ALA A 90 14.74 14.29 37.49
N ASN A 91 13.89 14.62 36.51
CA ASN A 91 13.33 13.63 35.57
C ASN A 91 14.16 13.48 34.29
N GLY A 92 15.18 14.31 34.09
CA GLY A 92 16.00 14.29 32.88
C GLY A 92 15.24 14.69 31.60
N TRP A 93 14.19 15.52 31.72
CA TRP A 93 13.42 15.97 30.56
C TRP A 93 14.28 16.86 29.67
N THR A 94 14.32 16.54 28.36
CA THR A 94 15.10 17.32 27.39
C THR A 94 14.25 18.16 26.44
N HIS A 95 12.94 17.92 26.41
CA HIS A 95 11.99 18.64 25.56
C HIS A 95 10.70 18.98 26.31
N ILE A 96 10.03 20.06 25.90
CA ILE A 96 8.66 20.41 26.31
C ILE A 96 7.88 20.85 25.07
N LEU A 97 6.62 20.39 24.96
CA LEU A 97 5.68 20.82 23.92
C LEU A 97 4.86 22.03 24.36
N GLY A 98 4.62 22.93 23.40
CA GLY A 98 3.72 24.08 23.56
C GLY A 98 2.24 23.72 23.42
N MET A 99 1.42 24.76 23.28
CA MET A 99 -0.05 24.66 23.31
C MET A 99 -0.64 23.85 22.16
N ASN A 100 -1.72 23.12 22.44
CA ASN A 100 -2.38 22.17 21.55
C ASN A 100 -3.50 22.84 20.73
N GLU A 101 -3.34 22.88 19.42
CA GLU A 101 -4.32 23.41 18.47
C GLU A 101 -4.89 24.76 18.91
N PRO A 102 -4.04 25.77 19.19
CA PRO A 102 -4.49 27.00 19.80
C PRO A 102 -5.44 27.81 18.93
N GLN A 103 -5.44 27.60 17.61
CA GLN A 103 -6.37 28.25 16.70
C GLN A 103 -7.78 27.64 16.69
N GLU A 104 -7.99 26.48 17.31
CA GLU A 104 -9.28 25.79 17.30
C GLU A 104 -10.12 26.15 18.53
N GLU A 105 -11.36 26.58 18.32
CA GLU A 105 -12.29 26.98 19.38
C GLU A 105 -12.59 25.86 20.38
N SER A 106 -12.58 24.61 19.89
CA SER A 106 -12.84 23.40 20.70
C SER A 106 -11.61 22.87 21.45
N GLN A 107 -10.44 23.47 21.21
CA GLN A 107 -9.16 23.02 21.76
C GLN A 107 -8.61 24.07 22.73
N SER A 108 -7.32 24.43 22.66
CA SER A 108 -6.77 25.37 23.62
C SER A 108 -7.27 26.80 23.42
N ASN A 109 -7.83 27.12 22.24
CA ASN A 109 -8.57 28.34 21.91
C ASN A 109 -7.88 29.63 22.41
N MET A 110 -6.78 29.99 21.76
CA MET A 110 -5.92 31.10 22.14
C MET A 110 -5.60 31.99 20.94
N SER A 111 -5.60 33.30 21.18
CA SER A 111 -4.98 34.22 20.23
C SER A 111 -3.45 34.04 20.23
N PRO A 112 -2.75 34.39 19.12
CA PRO A 112 -1.29 34.36 19.09
C PRO A 112 -0.64 35.24 20.18
N GLY A 113 -1.28 36.36 20.54
CA GLY A 113 -0.81 37.25 21.61
C GLY A 113 -0.93 36.65 23.00
N ASP A 114 -2.06 36.00 23.31
CA ASP A 114 -2.25 35.32 24.60
C ASP A 114 -1.31 34.13 24.73
N ALA A 115 -1.08 33.41 23.64
CA ALA A 115 -0.11 32.32 23.58
C ALA A 115 1.33 32.82 23.84
N ALA A 116 1.72 33.96 23.28
CA ALA A 116 3.02 34.58 23.55
C ALA A 116 3.18 35.01 25.02
N ASN A 117 2.12 35.52 25.65
CA ASN A 117 2.14 35.88 27.08
C ASN A 117 2.24 34.62 27.97
N MET A 118 1.50 33.57 27.62
CA MET A 118 1.56 32.28 28.31
C MET A 118 2.96 31.66 28.19
N TRP A 119 3.54 31.67 26.99
CA TRP A 119 4.90 31.18 26.74
C TRP A 119 5.93 31.86 27.65
N LYS A 120 5.90 33.20 27.71
CA LYS A 120 6.83 33.99 28.54
C LYS A 120 6.66 33.73 30.03
N THR A 121 5.43 33.42 30.45
CA THR A 121 5.12 33.17 31.85
C THR A 121 5.60 31.78 32.28
N TYR A 122 5.41 30.76 31.44
CA TYR A 122 5.55 29.37 31.87
C TYR A 122 6.68 28.57 31.19
N LEU A 123 7.05 28.89 29.95
CA LEU A 123 8.03 28.11 29.18
C LEU A 123 9.41 28.79 29.14
N GLU A 124 9.46 30.08 28.86
CA GLU A 124 10.74 30.80 28.76
C GLU A 124 11.60 30.72 30.04
N PRO A 125 11.04 30.84 31.26
CA PRO A 125 11.82 30.71 32.49
C PRO A 125 12.46 29.32 32.67
N LEU A 126 11.83 28.27 32.14
CA LEU A 126 12.35 26.90 32.20
C LEU A 126 13.60 26.75 31.34
N ARG A 127 13.57 27.31 30.12
CA ARG A 127 14.73 27.36 29.19
C ARG A 127 15.89 28.15 29.80
N ALA A 128 15.60 29.30 30.40
CA ALA A 128 16.63 30.15 31.01
C ALA A 128 17.40 29.45 32.14
N LYS A 129 16.76 28.52 32.86
CA LYS A 129 17.38 27.72 33.92
C LYS A 129 17.94 26.38 33.46
N ASN A 130 17.54 25.89 32.29
CA ASN A 130 17.98 24.64 31.70
C ASN A 130 18.44 24.86 30.25
N PRO A 131 19.71 25.27 30.03
CA PRO A 131 20.21 25.66 28.70
C PRO A 131 20.18 24.55 27.63
N ASN A 132 19.97 23.29 28.03
CA ASN A 132 19.87 22.15 27.13
C ASN A 132 18.41 21.73 26.84
N LEU A 133 17.42 22.32 27.51
CA LEU A 133 15.99 22.02 27.35
C LEU A 133 15.46 22.59 26.04
N ARG A 134 14.93 21.80 25.11
CA ARG A 134 14.37 22.33 23.87
C ARG A 134 12.86 22.58 23.98
N LEU A 135 12.39 23.71 23.48
CA LEU A 135 10.97 24.07 23.51
C LEU A 135 10.33 24.00 22.12
N GLY A 136 9.26 23.22 21.99
CA GLY A 136 8.47 23.12 20.78
C GLY A 136 7.46 24.25 20.67
N SER A 137 7.22 24.74 19.46
CA SER A 137 6.15 25.72 19.21
C SER A 137 4.79 25.19 19.70
N PRO A 138 3.78 26.06 19.85
CA PRO A 138 2.39 25.60 19.78
C PRO A 138 2.18 24.76 18.51
N ALA A 139 1.32 23.76 18.57
CA ALA A 139 1.06 22.80 17.51
C ALA A 139 -0.33 23.04 16.90
N PRO A 140 -0.45 23.76 15.78
CA PRO A 140 -1.73 23.98 15.12
C PRO A 140 -2.30 22.68 14.55
N SER A 141 -3.63 22.57 14.53
CA SER A 141 -4.38 21.64 13.68
C SER A 141 -4.05 21.80 12.19
N SER A 142 -4.54 20.88 11.37
CA SER A 142 -4.37 20.87 9.90
C SER A 142 -5.21 21.92 9.15
N ARG A 143 -5.95 22.78 9.86
CA ARG A 143 -6.79 23.82 9.24
C ARG A 143 -5.96 24.90 8.52
N PRO A 144 -6.53 25.55 7.49
CA PRO A 144 -5.84 26.56 6.69
C PRO A 144 -5.68 27.87 7.49
N ASN A 145 -4.63 27.94 8.31
CA ASN A 145 -4.10 29.15 8.97
C ASN A 145 -2.96 28.83 9.95
N GLY A 146 -2.62 27.55 10.21
CA GLY A 146 -1.63 27.19 11.22
C GLY A 146 -0.27 27.87 11.05
N ILE A 147 0.27 27.93 9.82
CA ILE A 147 1.52 28.65 9.52
C ILE A 147 1.41 30.15 9.88
N GLN A 148 0.33 30.81 9.46
CA GLN A 148 0.12 32.23 9.77
C GLN A 148 -0.02 32.45 11.28
N TRP A 149 -0.73 31.57 11.97
CA TRP A 149 -0.91 31.66 13.43
C TRP A 149 0.44 31.57 14.16
N ILE A 150 1.34 30.66 13.75
CA ILE A 150 2.69 30.57 14.33
C ILE A 150 3.52 31.83 14.01
N HIS A 151 3.45 32.36 12.79
CA HIS A 151 4.12 33.63 12.46
C HIS A 151 3.67 34.77 13.36
N ASP A 152 2.35 34.89 13.58
CA ASP A 152 1.79 35.92 14.44
C ASP A 152 2.23 35.72 15.90
N PHE A 153 2.28 34.47 16.38
CA PHE A 153 2.78 34.13 17.72
C PHE A 153 4.23 34.55 17.90
N ILE A 154 5.11 34.15 16.97
CA ILE A 154 6.54 34.54 16.99
C ILE A 154 6.68 36.06 16.85
N GLY A 155 5.83 36.72 16.05
CA GLY A 155 5.80 38.18 15.93
C GLY A 155 5.48 38.87 17.25
N ASN A 156 4.46 38.41 17.97
CA ASN A 156 4.10 38.91 19.31
C ASN A 156 5.19 38.63 20.37
N CYS A 157 5.99 37.58 20.17
CA CYS A 157 7.19 37.34 20.96
C CYS A 157 8.27 38.39 20.69
N ASN A 158 8.55 38.73 19.43
CA ASN A 158 9.60 39.68 19.06
C ASN A 158 9.30 41.13 19.51
N VAL A 159 8.04 41.55 19.48
CA VAL A 159 7.64 42.90 19.93
C VAL A 159 7.97 43.14 21.42
N ASN A 160 7.97 42.09 22.24
CA ASN A 160 8.24 42.19 23.67
C ASN A 160 9.41 41.30 24.15
N GLY A 161 10.20 40.74 23.22
CA GLY A 161 11.22 39.70 23.47
C GLY A 161 10.69 38.41 24.12
N GLY A 162 11.55 37.39 24.23
CA GLY A 162 11.42 36.32 25.22
C GLY A 162 10.61 35.07 24.84
N CYS A 163 10.62 34.63 23.57
CA CYS A 163 10.20 33.27 23.24
C CYS A 163 11.28 32.54 22.46
N THR A 164 11.86 31.50 23.06
CA THR A 164 12.87 30.63 22.45
C THR A 164 12.20 29.37 21.89
N VAL A 165 11.88 29.36 20.60
CA VAL A 165 11.33 28.19 19.90
C VAL A 165 12.46 27.40 19.23
N ASP A 166 12.68 26.15 19.64
CA ASP A 166 13.77 25.32 19.13
C ASP A 166 13.35 24.43 17.93
N PHE A 167 12.07 24.05 17.86
CA PHE A 167 11.49 23.28 16.77
C PHE A 167 10.00 23.65 16.57
N ILE A 168 9.47 23.36 15.38
CA ILE A 168 8.08 23.63 15.04
C ILE A 168 7.28 22.33 15.16
N ALA A 169 6.25 22.35 16.00
CA ALA A 169 5.28 21.28 16.14
C ALA A 169 4.05 21.55 15.26
N LEU A 170 3.49 20.48 14.67
CA LEU A 170 2.28 20.56 13.82
C LEU A 170 1.48 19.27 13.87
N HIS A 171 0.19 19.36 13.54
CA HIS A 171 -0.71 18.21 13.38
C HIS A 171 -1.21 18.05 11.94
N TYR A 172 -1.32 16.80 11.48
CA TYR A 172 -1.93 16.50 10.19
C TYR A 172 -2.97 15.38 10.25
N TYR A 173 -4.20 15.69 9.89
CA TYR A 173 -5.25 14.70 9.65
C TYR A 173 -5.79 14.86 8.24
N GLY A 174 -5.60 13.82 7.43
CA GLY A 174 -6.06 13.74 6.06
C GLY A 174 -5.89 12.33 5.52
N VAL A 175 -6.40 12.07 4.32
CA VAL A 175 -6.43 10.73 3.72
C VAL A 175 -5.44 10.58 2.56
N ASN A 176 -4.59 11.58 2.34
CA ASN A 176 -3.68 11.66 1.21
C ASN A 176 -2.25 11.92 1.69
N SER A 177 -1.38 10.93 1.54
CA SER A 177 0.02 10.97 1.99
C SER A 177 0.83 12.06 1.28
N THR A 178 0.56 12.30 0.00
CA THR A 178 1.17 13.39 -0.77
C THR A 178 0.84 14.76 -0.17
N GLN A 179 -0.42 14.99 0.23
CA GLN A 179 -0.82 16.23 0.89
C GLN A 179 -0.21 16.36 2.30
N PHE A 180 -0.06 15.26 3.04
CA PHE A 180 0.68 15.24 4.30
C PHE A 180 2.13 15.67 4.11
N ILE A 181 2.83 15.09 3.14
CA ILE A 181 4.23 15.41 2.84
C ILE A 181 4.35 16.88 2.43
N GLN A 182 3.49 17.36 1.54
CA GLN A 182 3.47 18.77 1.15
C GLN A 182 3.28 19.69 2.36
N HIS A 183 2.32 19.38 3.24
CA HIS A 183 2.04 20.17 4.44
C HIS A 183 3.27 20.31 5.35
N ILE A 184 4.01 19.21 5.56
CA ILE A 184 5.22 19.25 6.38
C ILE A 184 6.34 20.07 5.72
N ASN A 185 6.51 19.95 4.40
CA ASN A 185 7.46 20.78 3.66
C ASN A 185 7.09 22.26 3.74
N ASP A 186 5.81 22.62 3.66
CA ASP A 186 5.35 24.01 3.75
C ASP A 186 5.72 24.62 5.12
N TYR A 187 5.53 23.89 6.22
CA TYR A 187 5.96 24.33 7.54
C TYR A 187 7.47 24.47 7.63
N HIS A 188 8.25 23.49 7.15
CA HIS A 188 9.70 23.59 7.16
C HIS A 188 10.19 24.79 6.34
N ASN A 189 9.60 25.01 5.17
CA ASN A 189 9.91 26.14 4.29
C ASN A 189 9.61 27.49 4.95
N ALA A 190 8.48 27.60 5.65
CA ALA A 190 8.06 28.84 6.31
C ALA A 190 8.95 29.24 7.49
N PHE A 191 9.47 28.25 8.26
CA PHE A 191 10.16 28.53 9.52
C PHE A 191 11.66 28.22 9.51
N GLN A 192 12.16 27.42 8.56
CA GLN A 192 13.55 26.99 8.44
C GLN A 192 14.09 26.40 9.76
N ARG A 193 13.26 25.55 10.39
CA ARG A 193 13.53 24.93 11.70
C ARG A 193 13.21 23.44 11.67
N PRO A 194 13.77 22.64 12.59
CA PRO A 194 13.40 21.24 12.72
C PRO A 194 11.90 21.07 12.98
N ILE A 195 11.33 19.99 12.44
CA ILE A 195 9.90 19.69 12.52
C ILE A 195 9.63 18.52 13.45
N TRP A 196 8.61 18.68 14.29
CA TRP A 196 7.98 17.61 15.04
C TRP A 196 6.52 17.44 14.58
N VAL A 197 6.17 16.25 14.09
CA VAL A 197 4.78 15.92 13.75
C VAL A 197 4.15 15.27 14.97
N THR A 198 3.57 16.07 15.85
CA THR A 198 3.12 15.58 17.17
C THR A 198 1.82 14.80 17.11
N GLU A 199 1.02 14.99 16.06
CA GLU A 199 -0.13 14.14 15.76
C GLU A 199 -0.27 13.98 14.25
N TRP A 200 -0.41 12.74 13.78
CA TRP A 200 -0.97 12.49 12.46
C TRP A 200 -1.67 11.14 12.36
N ALA A 201 -2.69 11.08 11.51
CA ALA A 201 -3.40 9.84 11.18
C ALA A 201 -4.17 9.97 9.84
N CYS A 202 -4.48 8.82 9.24
CA CYS A 202 -5.34 8.73 8.06
C CYS A 202 -6.82 8.94 8.47
N GLN A 203 -7.23 10.21 8.52
CA GLN A 203 -8.53 10.63 9.06
C GLN A 203 -9.04 11.85 8.29
N ASP A 204 -10.29 11.78 7.80
CA ASP A 204 -10.98 12.93 7.24
C ASP A 204 -11.96 13.52 8.27
N PHE A 205 -11.84 14.80 8.60
CA PHE A 205 -12.77 15.51 9.51
C PHE A 205 -13.84 16.34 8.78
N ASN A 206 -13.82 16.34 7.44
CA ASN A 206 -14.69 17.14 6.58
C ASN A 206 -15.89 16.34 6.04
N ASN A 207 -16.24 15.22 6.69
CA ASN A 207 -17.27 14.26 6.27
C ASN A 207 -16.97 13.60 4.91
N GLY A 208 -15.71 13.56 4.49
CA GLY A 208 -15.25 12.80 3.34
C GLY A 208 -15.12 11.30 3.64
N PRO A 209 -14.79 10.49 2.60
CA PRO A 209 -14.48 9.08 2.78
C PRO A 209 -13.33 8.89 3.78
N GLN A 210 -13.49 7.94 4.70
CA GLN A 210 -12.42 7.54 5.62
C GLN A 210 -11.53 6.50 4.96
N CYS A 211 -10.26 6.49 5.36
CA CYS A 211 -9.34 5.43 4.97
C CYS A 211 -9.85 4.07 5.45
N SER A 212 -9.82 3.08 4.56
CA SER A 212 -9.85 1.67 4.94
C SER A 212 -8.59 1.28 5.71
N TYR A 213 -8.60 0.12 6.38
CA TYR A 213 -7.41 -0.36 7.10
C TYR A 213 -6.17 -0.48 6.19
N ASN A 214 -6.30 -0.94 4.95
CA ASN A 214 -5.17 -1.02 4.03
C ASN A 214 -4.63 0.37 3.67
N GLN A 215 -5.52 1.31 3.37
CA GLN A 215 -5.14 2.72 3.14
C GLN A 215 -4.47 3.33 4.39
N ILE A 216 -4.85 2.92 5.60
CA ILE A 216 -4.18 3.34 6.84
C ILE A 216 -2.77 2.76 6.93
N VAL A 217 -2.61 1.47 6.62
CA VAL A 217 -1.30 0.79 6.60
C VAL A 217 -0.36 1.43 5.59
N GLU A 218 -0.83 1.69 4.37
CA GLU A 218 -0.08 2.38 3.30
C GLU A 218 0.25 3.81 3.69
N PHE A 219 -0.75 4.58 4.13
CA PHE A 219 -0.54 5.96 4.57
C PHE A 219 0.47 6.02 5.71
N LEU A 220 0.39 5.11 6.70
CA LEU A 220 1.38 5.03 7.76
C LEU A 220 2.78 4.71 7.21
N ASP A 221 2.90 3.69 6.36
CA ASP A 221 4.19 3.28 5.79
C ASP A 221 4.86 4.41 4.99
N GLU A 222 4.09 5.04 4.10
CA GLU A 222 4.56 6.12 3.23
C GLU A 222 4.99 7.35 4.03
N THR A 223 4.12 7.81 4.93
CA THR A 223 4.38 9.01 5.73
C THR A 223 5.52 8.79 6.71
N GLN A 224 5.58 7.62 7.34
CA GLN A 224 6.64 7.27 8.29
C GLN A 224 7.98 7.08 7.58
N THR A 225 8.01 6.43 6.42
CA THR A 225 9.23 6.27 5.60
C THR A 225 9.78 7.61 5.14
N TYR A 226 8.91 8.53 4.69
CA TYR A 226 9.32 9.88 4.34
C TYR A 226 9.96 10.59 5.54
N MET A 227 9.30 10.55 6.70
CA MET A 227 9.81 11.20 7.91
C MET A 227 11.12 10.57 8.42
N ASP A 228 11.26 9.25 8.34
CA ASP A 228 12.50 8.56 8.70
C ASP A 228 13.69 9.02 7.84
N ASN A 229 13.47 9.22 6.54
CA ASN A 229 14.52 9.63 5.58
C ASN A 229 14.73 11.14 5.44
N THR A 230 13.99 11.97 6.21
CA THR A 230 14.09 13.43 6.11
C THR A 230 14.81 14.03 7.31
N ASP A 231 16.04 14.53 7.12
CA ASP A 231 16.94 14.96 8.21
C ASP A 231 16.39 16.05 9.13
N TRP A 232 15.64 17.02 8.59
CA TRP A 232 15.07 18.13 9.36
C TRP A 232 13.76 17.76 10.08
N ILE A 233 13.26 16.53 9.91
CA ILE A 233 12.20 15.96 10.73
C ILE A 233 12.88 15.21 11.87
N GLU A 234 12.66 15.67 13.10
CA GLU A 234 13.33 15.11 14.27
C GLU A 234 12.49 14.09 15.00
N ARG A 235 11.17 14.31 15.06
CA ARG A 235 10.24 13.43 15.79
C ARG A 235 8.86 13.41 15.18
N TYR A 236 8.16 12.30 15.41
CA TYR A 236 6.77 12.15 15.01
C TYR A 236 6.01 11.25 16.01
N ALA A 237 4.73 11.52 16.30
CA ALA A 237 3.84 10.59 17.01
C ALA A 237 2.51 10.30 16.29
N TRP A 238 2.25 9.03 15.92
CA TRP A 238 1.02 8.62 15.24
C TRP A 238 -0.15 8.69 16.21
N PHE A 239 -1.28 9.24 15.76
CA PHE A 239 -2.46 9.35 16.60
C PHE A 239 -3.23 8.03 16.63
N GLY A 240 -3.01 7.24 17.67
CA GLY A 240 -3.67 5.94 17.84
C GLY A 240 -3.19 5.10 19.02
N ALA A 241 -2.25 5.57 19.84
CA ALA A 241 -1.72 4.85 21.00
C ALA A 241 -2.67 4.93 22.22
N MET A 242 -3.88 4.40 22.06
CA MET A 242 -4.91 4.32 23.09
C MET A 242 -5.94 3.23 22.77
N ALA A 243 -6.44 2.54 23.80
CA ALA A 243 -7.41 1.44 23.59
C ALA A 243 -8.74 1.90 22.97
N LYS A 244 -9.07 3.19 23.11
CA LYS A 244 -10.26 3.78 22.49
C LYS A 244 -9.88 5.09 21.80
N THR A 245 -9.43 4.99 20.55
CA THR A 245 -9.16 6.16 19.73
C THR A 245 -10.46 6.93 19.43
N PRO A 246 -10.47 8.27 19.55
CA PRO A 246 -11.64 9.11 19.23
C PRO A 246 -11.85 9.32 17.72
N ILE A 247 -10.92 8.88 16.89
CA ILE A 247 -10.99 8.98 15.42
C ILE A 247 -11.32 7.62 14.81
N ASN A 248 -11.12 7.45 13.50
CA ASN A 248 -11.28 6.16 12.82
C ASN A 248 -10.60 5.04 13.62
N LYS A 249 -11.40 4.10 14.13
CA LYS A 249 -10.95 3.02 15.03
C LYS A 249 -9.82 2.19 14.44
N ASP A 250 -9.76 2.08 13.11
CA ASP A 250 -8.79 1.26 12.39
C ASP A 250 -7.38 1.91 12.39
N THR A 251 -7.26 3.16 12.84
CA THR A 251 -5.98 3.86 13.09
C THR A 251 -5.35 3.51 14.44
N GLY A 252 -6.04 2.73 15.27
CA GLY A 252 -5.58 2.35 16.61
C GLY A 252 -4.31 1.50 16.56
N LEU A 253 -3.28 1.92 17.30
CA LEU A 253 -2.08 1.12 17.57
C LEU A 253 -2.34 0.08 18.67
N MET A 254 -3.45 0.22 19.41
CA MET A 254 -3.96 -0.75 20.37
C MET A 254 -5.44 -1.04 20.09
N ASP A 255 -5.86 -2.27 20.38
CA ASP A 255 -7.26 -2.66 20.33
C ASP A 255 -8.00 -2.24 21.61
N SER A 256 -9.31 -2.51 21.66
CA SER A 256 -10.16 -2.14 22.80
C SER A 256 -9.81 -2.83 24.12
N SER A 257 -9.00 -3.90 24.08
CA SER A 257 -8.51 -4.60 25.27
C SER A 257 -7.18 -4.05 25.79
N GLY A 258 -6.55 -3.14 25.05
CA GLY A 258 -5.25 -2.56 25.40
C GLY A 258 -4.06 -3.35 24.87
N GLU A 259 -4.30 -4.29 23.94
CA GLU A 259 -3.24 -5.07 23.29
C GLU A 259 -2.84 -4.41 21.97
N ILE A 260 -1.54 -4.44 21.67
CA ILE A 260 -0.98 -3.87 20.45
C ILE A 260 -1.56 -4.51 19.17
N THR A 261 -1.99 -3.66 18.23
CA THR A 261 -2.52 -4.10 16.93
C THR A 261 -1.40 -4.39 15.94
N ASP A 262 -1.74 -4.95 14.76
CA ASP A 262 -0.75 -5.14 13.70
C ASP A 262 -0.26 -3.80 13.12
N LEU A 263 -1.12 -2.78 13.08
CA LEU A 263 -0.71 -1.41 12.79
C LEU A 263 0.28 -0.87 13.85
N GLY A 264 0.06 -1.17 15.13
CA GLY A 264 1.00 -0.89 16.23
C GLY A 264 2.37 -1.54 16.03
N LYS A 265 2.38 -2.82 15.62
CA LYS A 265 3.60 -3.56 15.31
C LYS A 265 4.35 -2.97 14.11
N GLN A 266 3.64 -2.62 13.03
CA GLN A 266 4.20 -1.92 11.87
C GLN A 266 4.81 -0.57 12.29
N TYR A 267 4.08 0.22 13.08
CA TYR A 267 4.53 1.51 13.58
C TYR A 267 5.87 1.45 14.31
N MET A 268 6.08 0.39 15.09
CA MET A 268 7.32 0.13 15.83
C MET A 268 8.47 -0.39 14.95
N GLY A 269 8.23 -0.68 13.67
CA GLY A 269 9.20 -1.30 12.78
C GLY A 269 9.43 -2.80 13.04
N SER A 270 8.52 -3.47 13.75
CA SER A 270 8.50 -4.94 13.81
C SER A 270 7.84 -5.48 12.54
N GLN A 271 8.32 -6.62 12.02
CA GLN A 271 7.71 -7.22 10.83
C GLN A 271 6.20 -7.35 11.03
N ALA A 272 5.42 -6.70 10.16
CA ALA A 272 3.97 -6.84 10.18
C ALA A 272 3.63 -8.33 10.00
N PRO A 273 2.81 -8.94 10.86
CA PRO A 273 2.21 -10.21 10.53
C PRO A 273 1.38 -10.01 9.28
N MET A 274 1.73 -10.70 8.21
CA MET A 274 0.80 -10.95 7.11
C MET A 274 -0.44 -11.61 7.73
N THR A 275 -1.61 -10.98 7.56
CA THR A 275 -2.95 -11.36 8.05
C THR A 275 -3.39 -10.73 9.40
N HIS A 276 -4.38 -9.83 9.33
CA HIS A 276 -5.27 -9.57 10.47
C HIS A 276 -6.49 -10.48 10.37
N GLY A 277 -6.42 -11.59 11.10
CA GLY A 277 -7.52 -12.50 11.38
C GLY A 277 -7.28 -13.14 12.73
N GLY A 278 -7.47 -12.36 13.80
CA GLY A 278 -7.40 -12.87 15.17
C GLY A 278 -8.29 -14.10 15.31
N VAL A 279 -7.67 -15.27 15.48
CA VAL A 279 -8.37 -16.52 15.75
C VAL A 279 -8.91 -16.44 17.17
N MET A 280 -10.19 -16.12 17.32
CA MET A 280 -10.85 -16.28 18.62
C MET A 280 -11.04 -17.78 18.88
N ARG A 281 -10.13 -18.37 19.66
CA ARG A 281 -10.24 -19.75 20.12
C ARG A 281 -11.22 -19.81 21.29
N LEU A 282 -12.50 -20.01 20.99
CA LEU A 282 -13.51 -20.30 22.01
C LEU A 282 -13.40 -21.77 22.42
N GLU A 283 -12.75 -22.03 23.56
CA GLU A 283 -12.80 -23.32 24.22
C GLU A 283 -14.10 -23.42 25.03
N PHE A 284 -15.04 -24.23 24.55
CA PHE A 284 -16.18 -24.67 25.36
C PHE A 284 -15.83 -26.00 26.05
N PRO A 285 -15.96 -26.11 27.38
CA PRO A 285 -15.90 -27.40 28.05
C PRO A 285 -17.16 -28.20 27.69
N PHE A 286 -17.02 -29.18 26.79
CA PHE A 286 -18.11 -30.11 26.51
C PHE A 286 -18.30 -31.07 27.68
N GLY A 287 -19.24 -30.73 28.56
CA GLY A 287 -19.85 -31.62 29.52
C GLY A 287 -21.35 -31.68 29.30
N MET A 288 -21.81 -32.79 28.70
CA MET A 288 -23.19 -33.30 28.67
C MET A 288 -24.24 -32.52 27.88
N LEU A 289 -24.69 -33.07 26.74
CA LEU A 289 -26.11 -33.15 26.34
C LEU A 289 -26.26 -34.23 25.21
N PRO A 290 -27.37 -34.99 25.14
CA PRO A 290 -27.48 -36.23 24.36
C PRO A 290 -27.87 -36.01 22.88
N ALA A 291 -27.53 -37.01 22.05
CA ALA A 291 -27.51 -37.01 20.58
C ALA A 291 -28.88 -36.89 19.84
N SER A 292 -29.96 -36.50 20.51
CA SER A 292 -31.30 -36.48 19.90
C SER A 292 -31.79 -35.10 19.43
N ALA A 293 -30.97 -34.05 19.53
CA ALA A 293 -31.33 -32.68 19.10
C ALA A 293 -30.75 -32.26 17.73
N LEU A 294 -30.06 -33.15 17.02
CA LEU A 294 -29.33 -32.81 15.78
C LEU A 294 -30.08 -33.13 14.47
N ALA A 295 -31.26 -33.74 14.51
CA ALA A 295 -31.95 -34.18 13.29
C ALA A 295 -33.03 -33.22 12.75
N SER A 296 -33.47 -32.23 13.53
CA SER A 296 -34.63 -31.39 13.17
C SER A 296 -34.26 -30.06 12.51
N CYS A 297 -32.98 -29.69 12.43
CA CYS A 297 -32.53 -28.44 11.79
C CYS A 297 -32.17 -28.59 10.29
N LEU A 298 -32.15 -29.80 9.74
CA LEU A 298 -31.62 -30.06 8.39
C LEU A 298 -32.68 -30.14 7.28
N TYR A 299 -33.97 -30.01 7.57
CA TYR A 299 -35.05 -30.18 6.58
C TYR A 299 -35.72 -28.88 6.09
N ALA A 300 -35.40 -27.71 6.68
CA ALA A 300 -36.04 -26.43 6.33
C ALA A 300 -35.26 -25.58 5.30
N ILE A 301 -34.13 -26.06 4.77
CA ILE A 301 -33.22 -25.26 3.91
C ILE A 301 -33.43 -25.53 2.40
N TYR A 302 -34.26 -26.50 2.00
CA TYR A 302 -34.33 -26.97 0.61
C TYR A 302 -35.43 -26.38 -0.30
N LEU A 303 -36.21 -25.37 0.13
CA LEU A 303 -37.35 -24.88 -0.66
C LEU A 303 -37.50 -23.34 -0.71
N ILE A 304 -36.46 -22.63 -1.12
CA ILE A 304 -36.60 -21.30 -1.74
C ILE A 304 -35.62 -21.17 -2.92
N PRO A 305 -36.01 -21.53 -4.15
CA PRO A 305 -35.37 -21.02 -5.36
C PRO A 305 -36.06 -19.73 -5.80
N CYS A 306 -35.23 -18.78 -6.26
CA CYS A 306 -35.55 -17.49 -6.93
C CYS A 306 -35.29 -16.23 -6.09
N LEU A 307 -34.34 -15.46 -6.62
CA LEU A 307 -33.87 -14.11 -6.23
C LEU A 307 -32.75 -14.13 -5.18
N TYR A 308 -31.56 -13.73 -5.64
CA TYR A 308 -30.24 -13.74 -5.00
C TYR A 308 -29.39 -15.00 -5.20
N SER A 309 -28.98 -15.21 -6.46
CA SER A 309 -27.81 -16.02 -6.82
C SER A 309 -26.75 -15.14 -7.48
N ASP A 310 -26.23 -14.13 -6.77
CA ASP A 310 -25.01 -13.40 -7.20
C ASP A 310 -24.15 -12.84 -6.06
N LEU A 311 -24.41 -13.16 -4.79
CA LEU A 311 -23.68 -12.58 -3.65
C LEU A 311 -23.39 -13.63 -2.55
N ALA A 312 -22.75 -14.75 -2.91
CA ALA A 312 -22.07 -15.66 -1.97
C ALA A 312 -21.18 -16.71 -2.68
N ALA A 313 -20.61 -16.38 -3.84
CA ALA A 313 -19.40 -17.03 -4.30
C ALA A 313 -18.29 -16.01 -4.06
N GLY A 314 -17.22 -16.38 -3.35
CA GLY A 314 -15.95 -15.67 -3.56
C GLY A 314 -15.77 -15.57 -5.07
N ARG A 315 -15.43 -14.40 -5.61
CA ARG A 315 -15.22 -14.25 -7.06
C ARG A 315 -14.19 -15.29 -7.48
N LYS A 316 -14.63 -16.44 -7.97
CA LYS A 316 -13.93 -17.13 -9.02
C LYS A 316 -14.01 -16.15 -10.17
N LEU A 317 -12.97 -15.32 -10.34
CA LEU A 317 -12.80 -14.62 -11.59
C LEU A 317 -12.78 -15.72 -12.64
N PRO A 318 -13.78 -15.80 -13.54
CA PRO A 318 -13.73 -16.76 -14.61
C PRO A 318 -12.46 -16.46 -15.41
N TYR A 319 -11.71 -17.52 -15.75
CA TYR A 319 -10.57 -17.48 -16.68
C TYR A 319 -11.05 -16.93 -18.03
N THR A 320 -11.17 -15.61 -18.11
CA THR A 320 -11.66 -14.92 -19.30
C THR A 320 -10.76 -13.73 -19.53
N ARG A 321 -9.54 -14.12 -19.90
CA ARG A 321 -8.41 -13.28 -20.31
C ARG A 321 -8.76 -12.38 -21.51
N ARG A 322 -9.82 -12.70 -22.26
CA ARG A 322 -10.44 -11.84 -23.28
C ARG A 322 -11.81 -12.42 -23.64
N GLN A 323 -12.89 -11.68 -23.39
CA GLN A 323 -14.25 -12.15 -23.72
C GLN A 323 -14.53 -12.12 -25.24
N ASN A 324 -13.80 -11.29 -25.98
CA ASN A 324 -14.06 -11.04 -27.40
C ASN A 324 -12.77 -11.07 -28.23
N VAL A 325 -12.68 -12.02 -29.16
CA VAL A 325 -11.56 -12.20 -30.10
C VAL A 325 -11.34 -11.02 -31.07
N SER A 326 -12.24 -10.04 -31.11
CA SER A 326 -12.04 -8.78 -31.85
C SER A 326 -11.54 -7.60 -31.00
N ALA A 327 -11.46 -7.73 -29.67
CA ALA A 327 -10.94 -6.66 -28.81
C ALA A 327 -9.44 -6.41 -29.06
N PRO A 328 -8.90 -5.19 -28.98
CA PRO A 328 -7.47 -4.96 -29.20
C PRO A 328 -6.58 -5.80 -28.26
N LEU A 329 -5.45 -6.28 -28.76
CA LEU A 329 -4.42 -6.94 -27.94
C LEU A 329 -3.63 -5.88 -27.16
N LYS A 330 -3.71 -5.94 -25.82
CA LYS A 330 -3.10 -4.95 -24.92
C LYS A 330 -1.75 -5.41 -24.34
N ALA A 331 -1.56 -6.71 -24.16
CA ALA A 331 -0.36 -7.27 -23.55
C ALA A 331 0.88 -7.03 -24.42
N GLY A 332 1.99 -6.71 -23.78
CA GLY A 332 3.30 -6.55 -24.41
C GLY A 332 4.44 -7.07 -23.54
N LEU A 333 5.68 -6.78 -23.92
CA LEU A 333 6.87 -7.33 -23.27
C LEU A 333 7.88 -6.22 -22.95
N GLY A 334 8.25 -6.10 -21.68
CA GLY A 334 9.54 -5.51 -21.29
C GLY A 334 10.63 -6.54 -21.54
N TRP A 335 11.28 -6.46 -22.70
CA TRP A 335 12.15 -7.52 -23.19
C TRP A 335 13.60 -7.35 -22.74
N GLY A 336 14.03 -8.15 -21.76
CA GLY A 336 15.41 -8.15 -21.25
C GLY A 336 16.36 -9.10 -21.97
N GLY A 337 15.84 -9.95 -22.86
CA GLY A 337 16.64 -10.90 -23.64
C GLY A 337 16.95 -12.21 -22.93
N GLY A 338 17.97 -12.91 -23.42
CA GLY A 338 18.38 -14.24 -22.94
C GLY A 338 17.55 -15.41 -23.50
N GLY A 339 16.66 -15.17 -24.46
CA GLY A 339 15.88 -16.18 -25.16
C GLY A 339 15.50 -15.73 -26.57
N ASN A 340 14.67 -16.52 -27.26
CA ASN A 340 14.10 -16.11 -28.54
C ASN A 340 12.80 -15.35 -28.29
N ILE A 341 12.57 -14.16 -28.86
CA ILE A 341 11.30 -13.45 -28.66
C ILE A 341 10.14 -14.08 -29.44
N THR A 342 10.42 -14.84 -30.51
CA THR A 342 9.38 -15.33 -31.43
C THR A 342 8.44 -16.36 -30.81
N GLN A 343 8.79 -16.95 -29.67
CA GLN A 343 7.88 -17.83 -28.88
C GLN A 343 6.68 -17.07 -28.30
N PHE A 344 6.71 -15.74 -28.26
CA PHE A 344 5.59 -14.91 -27.86
C PHE A 344 4.71 -14.47 -29.06
N GLU A 345 5.14 -14.70 -30.32
CA GLU A 345 4.37 -14.31 -31.51
C GLU A 345 3.17 -15.24 -31.77
N GLY A 346 2.11 -14.71 -32.39
CA GLY A 346 0.90 -15.49 -32.71
C GLY A 346 -0.03 -15.72 -31.52
N HIS A 347 0.15 -14.97 -30.44
CA HIS A 347 -0.57 -15.09 -29.17
C HIS A 347 -1.17 -13.74 -28.74
N GLU A 348 -1.55 -13.59 -27.46
CA GLU A 348 -2.23 -12.37 -26.98
C GLU A 348 -1.31 -11.18 -26.69
N VAL A 349 -0.05 -11.22 -27.10
CA VAL A 349 0.88 -10.08 -27.03
C VAL A 349 1.06 -9.42 -28.41
N SER A 350 1.22 -8.09 -28.42
CA SER A 350 1.24 -7.31 -29.67
C SER A 350 2.39 -6.30 -29.78
N TRP A 351 3.15 -6.09 -28.71
CA TRP A 351 4.21 -5.08 -28.68
C TRP A 351 5.30 -5.43 -27.66
N TYR A 352 6.46 -4.78 -27.80
CA TYR A 352 7.57 -4.91 -26.86
C TYR A 352 8.39 -3.63 -26.81
N PHE A 353 9.12 -3.45 -25.72
CA PHE A 353 10.11 -2.40 -25.55
C PHE A 353 11.33 -2.97 -24.81
N THR A 354 12.43 -2.23 -24.81
CA THR A 354 13.73 -2.71 -24.33
C THR A 354 14.45 -1.67 -23.46
N TRP A 355 13.73 -0.75 -22.81
CA TRP A 355 14.35 0.35 -22.04
C TRP A 355 15.39 1.18 -22.82
N SER A 356 15.24 1.22 -24.14
CA SER A 356 16.27 1.74 -25.05
C SER A 356 15.67 2.36 -26.31
N PRO A 357 16.41 3.27 -26.97
CA PRO A 357 15.94 3.87 -28.21
C PRO A 357 15.86 2.90 -29.40
N GLN A 358 16.56 1.75 -29.33
CA GLN A 358 16.61 0.76 -30.41
C GLN A 358 16.32 -0.65 -29.92
N SER A 359 15.72 -1.44 -30.81
CA SER A 359 15.61 -2.88 -30.60
C SER A 359 16.96 -3.53 -30.92
N TRP A 360 17.44 -4.35 -30.00
CA TRP A 360 18.59 -5.24 -30.20
C TRP A 360 18.19 -6.66 -30.61
N VAL A 361 16.91 -6.89 -30.88
CA VAL A 361 16.40 -8.20 -31.28
C VAL A 361 16.67 -8.44 -32.76
N VAL A 362 17.44 -9.49 -33.06
CA VAL A 362 17.83 -9.83 -34.44
C VAL A 362 17.56 -11.32 -34.71
N PRO A 363 16.77 -11.66 -35.77
CA PRO A 363 15.97 -10.74 -36.59
C PRO A 363 14.81 -10.13 -35.78
N PRO A 364 14.29 -8.94 -36.17
CA PRO A 364 13.12 -8.36 -35.50
C PRO A 364 11.90 -9.30 -35.58
N PRO A 365 11.08 -9.37 -34.51
CA PRO A 365 9.80 -10.09 -34.57
C PRO A 365 8.91 -9.46 -35.63
N LYS A 366 8.13 -10.30 -36.32
CA LYS A 366 7.24 -9.91 -37.42
C LYS A 366 5.87 -9.43 -36.92
N GLN A 367 5.43 -9.90 -35.76
CA GLN A 367 4.08 -9.67 -35.23
C GLN A 367 4.05 -8.73 -34.02
N LEU A 368 5.20 -8.31 -33.50
CA LEU A 368 5.29 -7.43 -32.34
C LEU A 368 5.78 -6.04 -32.74
N GLU A 369 5.03 -5.01 -32.37
CA GLU A 369 5.47 -3.61 -32.50
C GLU A 369 6.61 -3.32 -31.53
N PHE A 370 7.75 -2.82 -32.03
CA PHE A 370 8.78 -2.24 -31.17
C PHE A 370 8.42 -0.81 -30.78
N VAL A 371 8.49 -0.51 -29.49
CA VAL A 371 8.26 0.83 -28.94
C VAL A 371 9.59 1.38 -28.38
N PRO A 372 10.21 2.38 -29.04
CA PRO A 372 11.41 3.05 -28.53
C PRO A 372 11.15 3.77 -27.21
N GLN A 373 12.15 3.81 -26.34
CA GLN A 373 12.10 4.58 -25.09
C GLN A 373 13.31 5.51 -24.99
N LEU A 374 13.07 6.75 -24.54
CA LEU A 374 14.10 7.62 -23.99
C LEU A 374 14.20 7.33 -22.50
N TRP A 375 15.22 6.63 -22.02
CA TRP A 375 15.30 6.29 -20.60
C TRP A 375 15.61 7.53 -19.74
N GLY A 376 16.52 8.39 -20.18
CA GLY A 376 16.87 9.63 -19.48
C GLY A 376 18.11 10.31 -20.07
N ASN A 377 18.89 11.00 -19.24
CA ASN A 377 20.12 11.66 -19.70
C ASN A 377 21.19 10.67 -20.20
N ARG A 378 21.16 9.40 -19.72
CA ARG A 378 22.15 8.39 -20.10
C ARG A 378 22.13 8.02 -21.58
N ASP A 379 20.98 8.15 -22.23
CA ASP A 379 20.75 7.72 -23.61
C ASP A 379 20.17 8.83 -24.50
N ALA A 380 20.08 10.07 -24.02
CA ALA A 380 19.48 11.19 -24.76
C ALA A 380 20.12 11.44 -26.14
N GLU A 381 21.45 11.37 -26.25
CA GLU A 381 22.13 11.55 -27.54
C GLU A 381 21.97 10.36 -28.48
N LEU A 382 22.05 9.13 -27.94
CA LEU A 382 21.75 7.93 -28.70
C LEU A 382 20.32 7.98 -29.22
N PHE A 383 19.37 8.37 -28.36
CA PHE A 383 17.96 8.51 -28.69
C PHE A 383 17.76 9.45 -29.87
N SER A 384 18.35 10.65 -29.87
CA SER A 384 18.21 11.57 -31.02
C SER A 384 18.84 11.04 -32.31
N SER A 385 19.91 10.25 -32.22
CA SER A 385 20.53 9.66 -33.41
C SER A 385 19.67 8.53 -34.02
N VAL A 386 18.99 7.76 -33.17
CA VAL A 386 18.22 6.56 -33.56
C VAL A 386 16.76 6.89 -33.84
N VAL A 387 16.15 7.77 -33.06
CA VAL A 387 14.72 8.08 -33.07
C VAL A 387 14.53 9.49 -33.63
N ASN A 388 14.24 9.53 -34.94
CA ASN A 388 14.01 10.75 -35.69
C ASN A 388 12.94 10.50 -36.77
N THR A 389 12.53 11.56 -37.46
CA THR A 389 11.45 11.50 -38.45
C THR A 389 11.68 10.45 -39.54
N THR A 390 12.92 10.29 -40.00
CA THR A 390 13.31 9.31 -41.03
C THR A 390 13.19 7.88 -40.49
N SER A 391 13.73 7.60 -39.30
CA SER A 391 13.68 6.25 -38.73
C SER A 391 12.28 5.86 -38.28
N ILE A 392 11.48 6.81 -37.77
CA ILE A 392 10.07 6.60 -37.45
C ILE A 392 9.31 6.15 -38.71
N ALA A 393 9.46 6.86 -39.83
CA ALA A 393 8.80 6.50 -41.09
C ALA A 393 9.30 5.17 -41.66
N ALA A 394 10.61 4.92 -41.60
CA ALA A 394 11.22 3.70 -42.14
C ALA A 394 10.82 2.44 -41.34
N ASN A 395 10.73 2.54 -40.01
CA ASN A 395 10.36 1.42 -39.15
C ASN A 395 8.84 1.33 -38.89
N GLY A 396 8.08 2.35 -39.26
CA GLY A 396 6.64 2.40 -39.00
C GLY A 396 6.30 2.49 -37.51
N TRP A 397 7.16 3.10 -36.69
CA TRP A 397 6.92 3.29 -35.26
C TRP A 397 5.71 4.19 -35.03
N LYS A 398 4.82 3.79 -34.13
CA LYS A 398 3.57 4.52 -33.84
C LYS A 398 3.58 5.18 -32.46
N ASN A 399 4.35 4.63 -31.53
CA ASN A 399 4.38 5.06 -30.15
C ASN A 399 5.84 5.14 -29.67
N ILE A 400 6.09 6.07 -28.75
CA ILE A 400 7.41 6.29 -28.13
C ILE A 400 7.19 6.54 -26.63
N LEU A 401 8.00 5.91 -25.79
CA LEU A 401 7.96 6.05 -24.33
C LEU A 401 8.93 7.14 -23.85
N GLY A 402 8.51 7.85 -22.80
CA GLY A 402 9.34 8.82 -22.09
C GLY A 402 10.27 8.20 -21.05
N MET A 403 10.83 9.08 -20.21
CA MET A 403 11.84 8.77 -19.19
C MET A 403 11.40 7.70 -18.21
N ASN A 404 12.35 6.89 -17.75
CA ASN A 404 12.12 5.73 -16.91
C ASN A 404 12.44 6.04 -15.44
N GLU A 405 11.42 6.04 -14.60
CA GLU A 405 11.52 6.31 -13.16
C GLU A 405 12.34 7.57 -12.87
N PRO A 406 12.00 8.72 -13.48
CA PRO A 406 12.79 9.94 -13.36
C PRO A 406 12.94 10.42 -11.91
N GLN A 407 12.02 10.08 -11.03
CA GLN A 407 12.06 10.47 -9.62
C GLN A 407 12.98 9.61 -8.76
N ILE A 408 13.49 8.47 -9.27
CA ILE A 408 14.28 7.51 -8.48
C ILE A 408 15.78 7.80 -8.66
N PRO A 409 16.56 7.98 -7.58
CA PRO A 409 17.99 8.32 -7.65
C PRO A 409 18.87 7.33 -8.42
N ASP A 410 18.55 6.04 -8.34
CA ASP A 410 19.29 4.96 -9.02
C ASP A 410 18.81 4.72 -10.47
N GLN A 411 17.83 5.49 -10.93
CA GLN A 411 17.21 5.38 -12.26
C GLN A 411 17.51 6.65 -13.07
N ALA A 412 16.55 7.20 -13.81
CA ALA A 412 16.80 8.37 -14.65
C ALA A 412 17.15 9.64 -13.86
N ASN A 413 16.82 9.66 -12.56
CA ASN A 413 17.29 10.63 -11.56
C ASN A 413 17.32 12.08 -12.05
N MET A 414 16.14 12.67 -12.16
CA MET A 414 15.96 14.03 -12.64
C MET A 414 14.78 14.70 -11.97
N SER A 415 14.86 16.02 -11.78
CA SER A 415 13.72 16.82 -11.35
C SER A 415 12.63 16.84 -12.43
N ALA A 416 11.40 17.19 -12.07
CA ALA A 416 10.33 17.39 -13.04
C ALA A 416 10.69 18.50 -14.04
N GLN A 417 11.36 19.57 -13.59
CA GLN A 417 11.85 20.65 -14.44
C GLN A 417 12.85 20.15 -15.48
N ASP A 418 13.85 19.36 -15.09
CA ASP A 418 14.80 18.76 -16.03
C ASP A 418 14.09 17.81 -17.00
N GLY A 419 13.11 17.06 -16.50
CA GLY A 419 12.26 16.20 -17.32
C GLY A 419 11.50 16.98 -18.41
N VAL A 420 10.94 18.15 -18.07
CA VAL A 420 10.30 19.04 -19.06
C VAL A 420 11.29 19.55 -20.10
N GLN A 421 12.51 19.93 -19.69
CA GLN A 421 13.52 20.39 -20.65
C GLN A 421 13.94 19.27 -21.60
N LEU A 422 14.18 18.07 -21.08
CA LEU A 422 14.53 16.91 -21.88
C LEU A 422 13.39 16.52 -22.83
N TRP A 423 12.15 16.53 -22.34
CA TRP A 423 10.94 16.29 -23.14
C TRP A 423 10.86 17.25 -24.33
N LYS A 424 10.95 18.56 -24.07
CA LYS A 424 10.87 19.59 -25.11
C LYS A 424 12.00 19.48 -26.14
N ALA A 425 13.18 19.09 -25.70
CA ALA A 425 14.33 18.94 -26.58
C ALA A 425 14.26 17.69 -27.46
N ARG A 426 13.73 16.58 -26.94
CA ARG A 426 13.92 15.24 -27.55
C ARG A 426 12.63 14.52 -27.96
N LEU A 427 11.52 14.71 -27.25
CA LEU A 427 10.26 14.01 -27.50
C LEU A 427 9.26 14.89 -28.25
N GLU A 428 9.03 16.13 -27.79
CA GLU A 428 8.04 17.03 -28.40
C GLU A 428 8.19 17.21 -29.91
N PRO A 429 9.41 17.39 -30.48
CA PRO A 429 9.58 17.56 -31.93
C PRO A 429 9.10 16.35 -32.75
N LEU A 430 9.10 15.15 -32.16
CA LEU A 430 8.70 13.92 -32.84
C LEU A 430 7.20 13.86 -33.11
N LYS A 431 6.37 14.65 -32.40
CA LYS A 431 4.92 14.74 -32.69
C LYS A 431 4.60 15.09 -34.13
N SER A 432 5.47 15.86 -34.79
CA SER A 432 5.34 16.21 -36.21
C SER A 432 5.32 14.98 -37.15
N SER A 433 5.84 13.84 -36.71
CA SER A 433 5.83 12.56 -37.45
C SER A 433 4.57 11.73 -37.24
N GLY A 434 3.60 12.21 -36.45
CA GLY A 434 2.33 11.52 -36.21
C GLY A 434 2.37 10.39 -35.19
N VAL A 435 3.48 10.24 -34.44
CA VAL A 435 3.59 9.28 -33.34
C VAL A 435 2.82 9.73 -32.11
N ARG A 436 2.46 8.78 -31.25
CA ARG A 436 1.98 9.03 -29.89
C ARG A 436 3.16 9.00 -28.90
N LEU A 437 3.16 9.92 -27.95
CA LEU A 437 4.18 10.03 -26.91
C LEU A 437 3.60 9.64 -25.56
N GLY A 438 4.20 8.65 -24.92
CA GLY A 438 3.91 8.27 -23.55
C GLY A 438 4.61 9.22 -22.58
N SER A 439 3.96 9.52 -21.46
CA SER A 439 4.60 10.27 -20.37
C SER A 439 5.91 9.61 -19.93
N PRO A 440 6.75 10.32 -19.16
CA PRO A 440 7.69 9.65 -18.28
C PRO A 440 6.93 8.61 -17.42
N ALA A 441 7.51 7.43 -17.26
CA ALA A 441 6.93 6.35 -16.45
C ALA A 441 7.50 6.44 -15.04
N THR A 442 6.69 6.77 -14.05
CA THR A 442 7.13 6.87 -12.66
C THR A 442 6.84 5.58 -11.90
N ALA A 443 7.74 5.19 -11.00
CA ALA A 443 7.49 4.12 -10.01
C ALA A 443 6.21 4.37 -9.17
N SER A 444 5.57 3.31 -8.70
CA SER A 444 4.27 3.35 -7.99
C SER A 444 4.28 4.03 -6.63
N GLY A 445 5.44 4.36 -6.07
CA GLY A 445 5.54 5.11 -4.82
C GLY A 445 5.02 6.56 -4.94
N PRO A 446 4.64 7.23 -3.84
CA PRO A 446 4.04 8.57 -3.87
C PRO A 446 4.86 9.64 -4.59
N SER A 447 6.19 9.57 -4.49
CA SER A 447 7.10 10.48 -5.19
C SER A 447 6.90 10.44 -6.71
N GLY A 448 6.45 9.31 -7.26
CA GLY A 448 6.18 9.16 -8.68
C GLY A 448 4.97 9.96 -9.15
N LYS A 449 3.87 9.96 -8.39
CA LYS A 449 2.69 10.77 -8.73
C LYS A 449 2.99 12.26 -8.59
N LEU A 450 3.69 12.65 -7.52
CA LEU A 450 4.14 14.02 -7.29
C LEU A 450 5.00 14.56 -8.43
N TRP A 451 6.01 13.80 -8.83
CA TRP A 451 6.88 14.16 -9.95
C TRP A 451 6.06 14.35 -11.24
N MET A 452 5.11 13.47 -11.51
CA MET A 452 4.27 13.55 -12.71
C MET A 452 3.32 14.75 -12.69
N GLN A 453 2.72 15.07 -11.54
CA GLN A 453 1.90 16.27 -11.36
C GLN A 453 2.73 17.55 -11.60
N GLU A 454 3.93 17.61 -11.04
CA GLU A 454 4.85 18.73 -11.25
C GLU A 454 5.26 18.82 -12.74
N PHE A 455 5.57 17.70 -13.39
CA PHE A 455 5.89 17.66 -14.82
C PHE A 455 4.76 18.23 -15.68
N PHE A 456 3.51 17.80 -15.47
CA PHE A 456 2.37 18.31 -16.23
C PHE A 456 2.10 19.80 -15.94
N SER A 457 2.28 20.24 -14.68
CA SER A 457 2.17 21.64 -14.28
C SER A 457 3.22 22.51 -15.01
N LEU A 458 4.50 22.13 -14.95
CA LEU A 458 5.62 22.82 -15.59
C LEU A 458 5.56 22.78 -17.12
N CYS A 459 4.99 21.73 -17.68
CA CYS A 459 4.68 21.67 -19.11
C CYS A 459 3.70 22.78 -19.51
N ALA A 460 2.78 23.22 -18.65
CA ALA A 460 1.86 24.34 -18.90
C ALA A 460 1.17 24.28 -20.28
N GLY A 461 0.77 23.08 -20.72
CA GLY A 461 0.16 22.83 -22.03
C GLY A 461 1.11 22.79 -23.24
N THR A 462 2.42 22.90 -23.02
CA THR A 462 3.45 22.90 -24.08
C THR A 462 4.13 21.54 -24.32
N CYS A 463 3.73 20.50 -23.56
CA CYS A 463 4.16 19.12 -23.78
C CYS A 463 2.96 18.29 -24.22
N THR A 464 3.09 17.59 -25.34
CA THR A 464 2.04 16.75 -25.90
C THR A 464 2.19 15.30 -25.44
N VAL A 465 1.48 14.93 -24.39
CA VAL A 465 1.44 13.56 -23.85
C VAL A 465 0.17 12.84 -24.31
N ASP A 466 0.25 11.77 -25.09
CA ASP A 466 -0.93 11.07 -25.63
C ASP A 466 -1.48 9.98 -24.71
N PHE A 467 -0.65 9.46 -23.80
CA PHE A 467 -1.03 8.47 -22.79
C PHE A 467 -0.07 8.55 -21.59
N VAL A 468 -0.54 8.12 -20.42
CA VAL A 468 0.24 8.07 -19.19
C VAL A 468 0.86 6.69 -19.04
N ALA A 469 2.19 6.63 -18.97
CA ALA A 469 2.95 5.42 -18.72
C ALA A 469 3.19 5.24 -17.21
N LEU A 470 3.00 4.04 -16.69
CA LEU A 470 3.06 3.74 -15.25
C LEU A 470 3.82 2.46 -14.95
N HIS A 471 4.50 2.44 -13.81
CA HIS A 471 5.12 1.25 -13.24
C HIS A 471 4.42 0.86 -11.94
N TRP A 472 4.23 -0.44 -11.72
CA TRP A 472 3.69 -0.96 -10.46
C TRP A 472 4.41 -2.20 -9.95
N TYR A 473 4.87 -2.13 -8.70
CA TYR A 473 5.42 -3.26 -7.99
C TYR A 473 4.75 -3.37 -6.62
N GLY A 474 3.89 -4.38 -6.48
CA GLY A 474 3.13 -4.67 -5.27
C GLY A 474 2.49 -6.06 -5.37
N ASN A 475 1.95 -6.57 -4.27
CA ASN A 475 1.42 -7.93 -4.18
C ASN A 475 -0.11 -8.00 -4.09
N VAL A 476 -0.81 -6.86 -4.05
CA VAL A 476 -2.26 -6.78 -3.92
C VAL A 476 -2.89 -6.27 -5.21
N ALA A 477 -3.71 -7.11 -5.85
CA ALA A 477 -4.31 -6.77 -7.15
C ALA A 477 -5.34 -5.63 -7.08
N SER A 478 -6.05 -5.47 -5.96
CA SER A 478 -6.97 -4.33 -5.79
C SER A 478 -6.24 -2.99 -5.69
N GLU A 479 -5.09 -2.94 -5.00
CA GLU A 479 -4.27 -1.73 -4.90
C GLU A 479 -3.71 -1.31 -6.27
N PHE A 480 -3.29 -2.29 -7.08
CA PHE A 480 -2.93 -2.05 -8.47
C PHE A 480 -4.09 -1.41 -9.27
N ILE A 481 -5.30 -1.94 -9.11
CA ILE A 481 -6.49 -1.42 -9.81
C ILE A 481 -6.80 0.01 -9.37
N ASP A 482 -6.83 0.26 -8.06
CA ASP A 482 -7.08 1.59 -7.48
C ASP A 482 -6.02 2.59 -7.95
N TYR A 483 -4.75 2.18 -8.03
CA TYR A 483 -3.65 2.98 -8.57
C TYR A 483 -3.87 3.36 -10.04
N LEU A 484 -4.31 2.44 -10.89
CA LEU A 484 -4.62 2.76 -12.29
C LEU A 484 -5.79 3.73 -12.41
N GLU A 485 -6.84 3.54 -11.61
CA GLU A 485 -8.01 4.43 -11.58
C GLU A 485 -7.61 5.83 -11.12
N ASP A 486 -6.81 5.93 -10.06
CA ASP A 486 -6.33 7.20 -9.51
C ASP A 486 -5.49 7.99 -10.53
N PHE A 487 -4.56 7.34 -11.25
CA PHE A 487 -3.78 8.02 -12.29
C PHE A 487 -4.62 8.39 -13.50
N HIS A 488 -5.54 7.53 -13.93
CA HIS A 488 -6.47 7.85 -15.01
C HIS A 488 -7.32 9.07 -14.63
N ASP A 489 -7.87 9.11 -13.42
CA ASP A 489 -8.73 10.19 -12.95
C ASP A 489 -7.96 11.48 -12.70
N THR A 490 -6.70 11.39 -12.29
CA THR A 490 -5.84 12.56 -12.10
C THR A 490 -5.44 13.21 -13.42
N PHE A 491 -5.01 12.42 -14.40
CA PHE A 491 -4.40 12.93 -15.63
C PHE A 491 -5.33 12.95 -16.84
N GLN A 492 -6.51 12.31 -16.74
CA GLN A 492 -7.57 12.29 -17.75
C GLN A 492 -7.06 11.86 -19.14
N ARG A 493 -6.23 10.81 -19.16
CA ARG A 493 -5.58 10.25 -20.36
C ARG A 493 -5.60 8.72 -20.33
N PRO A 494 -5.56 8.07 -21.50
CA PRO A 494 -5.36 6.62 -21.56
C PRO A 494 -4.09 6.18 -20.81
N VAL A 495 -4.12 4.98 -20.25
CA VAL A 495 -3.05 4.43 -19.42
C VAL A 495 -2.32 3.30 -20.12
N TRP A 496 -0.99 3.33 -20.04
CA TRP A 496 -0.10 2.22 -20.39
C TRP A 496 0.66 1.78 -19.15
N VAL A 497 0.55 0.51 -18.78
CA VAL A 497 1.33 -0.06 -17.67
C VAL A 497 2.60 -0.66 -18.25
N THR A 498 3.67 0.12 -18.32
CA THR A 498 4.90 -0.29 -19.01
C THR A 498 5.74 -1.28 -18.22
N GLU A 499 5.56 -1.33 -16.90
CA GLU A 499 6.11 -2.38 -16.04
C GLU A 499 5.11 -2.71 -14.93
N TYR A 500 4.83 -3.99 -14.73
CA TYR A 500 4.21 -4.42 -13.48
C TYR A 500 4.55 -5.86 -13.12
N SER A 501 4.61 -6.17 -11.83
CA SER A 501 4.84 -7.53 -11.33
C SER A 501 4.37 -7.69 -9.88
N CYS A 502 4.09 -8.94 -9.49
CA CYS A 502 3.85 -9.31 -8.09
C CYS A 502 5.18 -9.35 -7.34
N GLN A 503 5.69 -8.16 -6.99
CA GLN A 503 7.03 -7.94 -6.46
C GLN A 503 6.95 -6.90 -5.34
N ASN A 504 7.51 -7.23 -4.18
CA ASN A 504 7.56 -6.32 -3.04
C ASN A 504 8.97 -5.74 -2.89
N PHE A 505 9.14 -4.41 -3.00
CA PHE A 505 10.43 -3.74 -2.81
C PHE A 505 10.59 -3.07 -1.43
N VAL A 506 9.59 -3.15 -0.55
CA VAL A 506 9.54 -2.45 0.76
C VAL A 506 9.79 -3.39 1.95
N ASN A 507 10.73 -4.34 1.82
CA ASN A 507 11.07 -5.33 2.85
C ASN A 507 9.88 -6.19 3.36
N GLY A 508 8.82 -6.34 2.56
CA GLY A 508 7.73 -7.26 2.82
C GLY A 508 7.94 -8.65 2.21
N ALA A 509 7.01 -9.56 2.44
CA ALA A 509 7.06 -10.87 1.84
C ALA A 509 6.86 -10.80 0.32
N GLN A 510 7.61 -11.63 -0.39
CA GLN A 510 7.40 -11.85 -1.82
C GLN A 510 6.20 -12.77 -2.05
N CYS A 511 5.50 -12.55 -3.16
CA CYS A 511 4.43 -13.43 -3.59
C CYS A 511 4.95 -14.87 -3.76
N SER A 512 4.21 -15.85 -3.23
CA SER A 512 4.31 -17.24 -3.63
C SER A 512 3.89 -17.40 -5.10
N TYR A 513 4.21 -18.55 -5.70
CA TYR A 513 3.85 -18.79 -7.10
C TYR A 513 2.33 -18.79 -7.34
N GLU A 514 1.54 -19.31 -6.40
CA GLU A 514 0.08 -19.28 -6.47
C GLU A 514 -0.45 -17.83 -6.42
N GLU A 515 0.08 -17.01 -5.52
CA GLU A 515 -0.26 -15.59 -5.43
C GLU A 515 0.14 -14.81 -6.70
N ILE A 516 1.28 -15.16 -7.33
CA ILE A 516 1.69 -14.57 -8.62
C ILE A 516 0.67 -14.90 -9.72
N VAL A 517 0.24 -16.16 -9.79
CA VAL A 517 -0.76 -16.63 -10.77
C VAL A 517 -2.09 -15.91 -10.57
N ASP A 518 -2.54 -15.78 -9.33
CA ASP A 518 -3.79 -15.10 -8.99
C ASP A 518 -3.72 -13.60 -9.25
N PHE A 519 -2.62 -12.94 -8.85
CA PHE A 519 -2.36 -11.53 -9.13
C PHE A 519 -2.39 -11.28 -10.63
N LEU A 520 -1.61 -12.05 -11.41
CA LEU A 520 -1.55 -11.92 -12.86
C LEU A 520 -2.94 -12.07 -13.50
N ASN A 521 -3.72 -13.07 -13.09
CA ASN A 521 -5.06 -13.30 -13.61
C ASN A 521 -5.99 -12.12 -13.30
N ALA A 522 -5.98 -11.62 -12.07
CA ALA A 522 -6.83 -10.52 -11.65
C ALA A 522 -6.49 -9.22 -12.39
N THR A 523 -5.21 -8.86 -12.46
CA THR A 523 -4.77 -7.61 -13.09
C THR A 523 -4.91 -7.64 -14.60
N GLN A 524 -4.56 -8.74 -15.29
CA GLN A 524 -4.78 -8.84 -16.74
C GLN A 524 -6.27 -8.78 -17.08
N THR A 525 -7.11 -9.51 -16.35
CA THR A 525 -8.57 -9.51 -16.58
C THR A 525 -9.14 -8.09 -16.46
N TYR A 526 -8.75 -7.35 -15.42
CA TYR A 526 -9.15 -5.96 -15.25
C TYR A 526 -8.68 -5.11 -16.45
N MET A 527 -7.38 -5.10 -16.74
CA MET A 527 -6.82 -4.28 -17.79
C MET A 527 -7.40 -4.59 -19.17
N ASP A 528 -7.70 -5.85 -19.48
CA ASP A 528 -8.33 -6.25 -20.74
C ASP A 528 -9.79 -5.77 -20.84
N GLN A 529 -10.51 -5.68 -19.72
CA GLN A 529 -11.89 -5.20 -19.66
C GLN A 529 -12.02 -3.68 -19.56
N THR A 530 -10.96 -2.98 -19.12
CA THR A 530 -10.97 -1.54 -18.88
C THR A 530 -10.63 -0.75 -20.15
N PRO A 531 -11.56 0.03 -20.75
CA PRO A 531 -11.35 0.64 -22.07
C PRO A 531 -10.23 1.69 -22.14
N TRP A 532 -9.97 2.40 -21.04
CA TRP A 532 -8.95 3.44 -20.97
C TRP A 532 -7.55 2.90 -20.64
N VAL A 533 -7.43 1.60 -20.28
CA VAL A 533 -6.14 0.91 -20.29
C VAL A 533 -5.90 0.41 -21.71
N GLU A 534 -4.85 0.93 -22.36
CA GLU A 534 -4.56 0.60 -23.76
C GLU A 534 -3.51 -0.51 -23.90
N ARG A 535 -2.51 -0.53 -23.01
CA ARG A 535 -1.40 -1.47 -23.06
C ARG A 535 -0.85 -1.80 -21.68
N TYR A 536 -0.30 -3.00 -21.53
CA TYR A 536 0.40 -3.41 -20.32
C TYR A 536 1.55 -4.38 -20.62
N ALA A 537 2.60 -4.40 -19.79
CA ALA A 537 3.72 -5.30 -19.94
C ALA A 537 4.18 -5.84 -18.57
N TRP A 538 4.07 -7.16 -18.39
CA TRP A 538 4.56 -7.84 -17.19
C TRP A 538 6.09 -7.81 -17.14
N PHE A 539 6.65 -7.43 -15.99
CA PHE A 539 8.09 -7.41 -15.76
C PHE A 539 8.58 -8.83 -15.45
N GLY A 540 8.93 -9.56 -16.51
CA GLY A 540 9.41 -10.94 -16.40
C GLY A 540 9.89 -11.60 -17.70
N ALA A 541 9.87 -10.89 -18.84
CA ALA A 541 10.31 -11.43 -20.13
C ALA A 541 11.85 -11.37 -20.29
N MET A 542 12.56 -12.07 -19.39
CA MET A 542 14.02 -12.16 -19.36
C MET A 542 14.44 -13.56 -18.91
N ALA A 543 15.53 -14.11 -19.46
CA ALA A 543 16.05 -15.40 -18.99
C ALA A 543 16.69 -15.32 -17.59
N SER A 544 17.19 -14.15 -17.22
CA SER A 544 17.69 -13.88 -15.87
C SER A 544 17.10 -12.55 -15.41
N LEU A 545 16.28 -12.60 -14.36
CA LEU A 545 15.82 -11.40 -13.69
C LEU A 545 16.96 -10.80 -12.84
N PRO A 546 16.89 -9.50 -12.53
CA PRO A 546 17.78 -8.88 -11.56
C PRO A 546 17.70 -9.60 -10.20
N ASN A 547 18.82 -9.71 -9.49
CA ASN A 547 18.91 -10.47 -8.22
C ASN A 547 17.97 -9.96 -7.11
N ASN A 548 17.49 -8.72 -7.20
CA ASN A 548 16.56 -8.10 -6.27
C ASN A 548 15.08 -8.31 -6.64
N VAL A 549 14.79 -9.09 -7.69
CA VAL A 549 13.44 -9.40 -8.16
C VAL A 549 13.13 -10.88 -7.86
N ASN A 550 11.89 -11.14 -7.45
CA ASN A 550 11.40 -12.49 -7.21
C ASN A 550 11.44 -13.31 -8.51
N ASN A 551 12.37 -14.27 -8.58
CA ASN A 551 12.56 -15.10 -9.76
C ASN A 551 11.31 -15.92 -10.17
N LEU A 552 10.34 -16.11 -9.27
CA LEU A 552 9.09 -16.79 -9.58
C LEU A 552 8.19 -15.99 -10.55
N THR A 553 8.45 -14.69 -10.75
CA THR A 553 7.70 -13.84 -11.68
C THR A 553 8.22 -13.91 -13.12
N ALA A 554 9.30 -14.66 -13.37
CA ALA A 554 9.85 -14.80 -14.71
C ALA A 554 8.84 -15.49 -15.66
N LEU A 555 8.75 -15.01 -16.90
CA LEU A 555 7.96 -15.62 -17.97
C LEU A 555 8.76 -16.66 -18.77
N MET A 556 10.08 -16.71 -18.54
CA MET A 556 11.00 -17.66 -19.15
C MET A 556 11.82 -18.35 -18.07
N ASP A 557 12.27 -19.55 -18.38
CA ASP A 557 13.29 -20.24 -17.58
C ASP A 557 14.69 -19.66 -17.85
N PRO A 558 15.71 -20.07 -17.07
CA PRO A 558 17.09 -19.63 -17.28
C PRO A 558 17.72 -20.00 -18.63
N SER A 559 17.11 -20.92 -19.39
CA SER A 559 17.55 -21.28 -20.74
C SER A 559 16.91 -20.39 -21.82
N GLY A 560 16.03 -19.46 -21.44
CA GLY A 560 15.33 -18.56 -22.33
C GLY A 560 14.09 -19.17 -22.97
N VAL A 561 13.55 -20.25 -22.40
CA VAL A 561 12.34 -20.93 -22.88
C VAL A 561 11.14 -20.51 -22.04
N ILE A 562 10.02 -20.22 -22.69
CA ILE A 562 8.77 -19.82 -22.03
C ILE A 562 8.30 -20.89 -21.03
N ASN A 563 8.02 -20.46 -19.80
CA ASN A 563 7.55 -21.32 -18.71
C ASN A 563 6.01 -21.27 -18.56
N ASP A 564 5.44 -21.91 -17.54
CA ASP A 564 3.99 -21.95 -17.30
C ASP A 564 3.38 -20.57 -17.11
N LEU A 565 4.05 -19.68 -16.36
CA LEU A 565 3.58 -18.31 -16.16
C LEU A 565 3.62 -17.51 -17.47
N GLY A 566 4.66 -17.70 -18.28
CA GLY A 566 4.76 -17.14 -19.63
C GLY A 566 3.66 -17.63 -20.56
N ARG A 567 3.38 -18.94 -20.58
CA ARG A 567 2.29 -19.53 -21.37
C ARG A 567 0.94 -19.00 -20.93
N GLN A 568 0.72 -18.90 -19.63
CA GLN A 568 -0.43 -18.23 -19.04
C GLN A 568 -0.49 -16.80 -19.60
N TYR A 569 0.52 -15.97 -19.40
CA TYR A 569 0.56 -14.55 -19.83
C TYR A 569 0.13 -14.32 -21.28
N ILE A 570 0.56 -15.17 -22.21
CA ILE A 570 0.25 -15.07 -23.65
C ILE A 570 -1.10 -15.68 -24.05
N GLY A 571 -1.92 -16.14 -23.10
CA GLY A 571 -3.22 -16.75 -23.36
C GLY A 571 -3.16 -18.20 -23.82
N SER A 572 -2.00 -18.87 -23.69
CA SER A 572 -1.88 -20.31 -23.94
C SER A 572 -2.51 -21.10 -22.78
N PRO A 573 -3.31 -22.14 -23.03
CA PRO A 573 -3.90 -22.93 -21.96
C PRO A 573 -2.84 -23.60 -21.07
N VAL A 574 -2.97 -23.42 -19.75
CA VAL A 574 -2.17 -24.10 -18.73
C VAL A 574 -3.12 -24.65 -17.66
N ILE A 575 -2.92 -25.91 -17.27
CA ILE A 575 -3.63 -26.56 -16.17
C ILE A 575 -2.62 -26.72 -15.05
N ASP A 576 -2.96 -26.25 -13.84
CA ASP A 576 -2.12 -26.32 -12.64
C ASP A 576 -0.69 -25.78 -12.88
N PRO A 577 -0.54 -24.46 -13.11
CA PRO A 577 0.76 -23.86 -13.43
C PRO A 577 1.78 -24.14 -12.31
N SER A 578 3.03 -24.38 -12.69
CA SER A 578 4.12 -24.66 -11.75
C SER A 578 5.41 -23.91 -12.13
N PRO A 579 6.19 -23.46 -11.13
CA PRO A 579 7.41 -22.68 -11.36
C PRO A 579 8.55 -23.49 -11.99
N THR A 580 8.47 -24.82 -11.99
CA THR A 580 9.54 -25.71 -12.48
C THR A 580 9.26 -26.30 -13.86
N THR A 581 8.07 -26.13 -14.41
CA THR A 581 7.71 -26.74 -15.68
C THR A 581 8.28 -25.91 -16.84
N VAL A 582 9.21 -26.50 -17.56
CA VAL A 582 9.77 -25.95 -18.80
C VAL A 582 9.07 -26.59 -19.98
N SER A 583 8.69 -25.80 -20.98
CA SER A 583 8.15 -26.37 -22.21
C SER A 583 9.26 -27.02 -23.05
N SER A 584 9.13 -28.32 -23.35
CA SER A 584 9.94 -29.00 -24.36
C SER A 584 9.49 -28.73 -25.80
N ALA A 585 8.45 -27.90 -26.01
CA ALA A 585 7.93 -27.57 -27.34
C ALA A 585 7.58 -26.07 -27.44
N VAL A 586 8.14 -25.41 -28.46
CA VAL A 586 7.68 -24.07 -28.87
C VAL A 586 6.18 -24.19 -29.21
N PRO A 587 5.28 -23.39 -28.61
CA PRO A 587 3.86 -23.46 -28.94
C PRO A 587 3.68 -23.20 -30.44
N THR A 588 3.17 -24.19 -31.16
CA THR A 588 2.81 -24.01 -32.57
C THR A 588 1.38 -23.46 -32.60
N SER A 589 1.18 -22.36 -33.32
CA SER A 589 -0.10 -21.65 -33.38
C SER A 589 -1.26 -22.58 -33.75
N THR A 590 -2.23 -22.74 -32.86
CA THR A 590 -3.50 -23.39 -33.20
C THR A 590 -4.30 -22.42 -34.05
N VAL A 591 -4.25 -22.60 -35.38
CA VAL A 591 -5.21 -21.96 -36.28
C VAL A 591 -6.58 -22.51 -35.94
N ILE A 592 -7.43 -21.71 -35.31
CA ILE A 592 -8.86 -22.02 -35.19
C ILE A 592 -9.42 -21.95 -36.61
N THR A 593 -9.54 -23.09 -37.28
CA THR A 593 -10.34 -23.22 -38.49
C THR A 593 -11.78 -22.89 -38.14
N MET A 594 -12.25 -21.71 -38.58
CA MET A 594 -13.68 -21.42 -38.60
C MET A 594 -14.37 -22.46 -39.48
N SER A 595 -15.19 -23.30 -38.85
CA SER A 595 -16.17 -24.12 -39.56
C SER A 595 -17.15 -23.18 -40.25
N SER A 596 -17.09 -23.13 -41.58
CA SER A 596 -18.05 -22.42 -42.40
C SER A 596 -19.45 -23.01 -42.20
N LEU A 597 -20.40 -22.15 -41.84
CA LEU A 597 -21.82 -22.42 -41.98
C LEU A 597 -22.12 -22.70 -43.46
N THR A 598 -22.24 -23.98 -43.80
CA THR A 598 -22.76 -24.42 -45.09
C THR A 598 -24.23 -24.75 -44.92
N THR A 599 -25.04 -23.94 -45.59
CA THR A 599 -26.46 -24.15 -45.84
C THR A 599 -26.69 -25.50 -46.51
N SER A 600 -27.63 -26.26 -45.95
CA SER A 600 -28.13 -27.50 -46.51
C SER A 600 -28.85 -27.24 -47.83
N ASN A 601 -28.37 -27.83 -48.92
CA ASN A 601 -29.22 -28.28 -50.02
C ASN A 601 -28.77 -29.67 -50.46
N THR A 602 -29.66 -30.62 -50.21
CA THR A 602 -29.65 -32.01 -50.65
C THR A 602 -29.64 -32.13 -52.17
N SER A 603 -28.84 -33.05 -52.70
CA SER A 603 -29.23 -34.01 -53.76
C SER A 603 -28.11 -35.03 -54.04
N THR A 604 -28.36 -36.27 -53.59
CA THR A 604 -28.02 -37.59 -54.17
C THR A 604 -27.09 -37.67 -55.39
N THR A 605 -26.04 -38.51 -55.33
CA THR A 605 -25.99 -39.86 -55.95
C THR A 605 -24.66 -40.60 -55.70
N SER A 606 -24.82 -41.91 -55.53
CA SER A 606 -23.89 -43.06 -55.42
C SER A 606 -22.53 -43.03 -56.15
N PHE A 607 -21.49 -43.65 -55.55
CA PHE A 607 -20.99 -44.99 -55.93
C PHE A 607 -19.96 -45.55 -54.92
N SER A 608 -19.86 -46.88 -54.94
CA SER A 608 -19.34 -47.82 -53.95
C SER A 608 -17.84 -48.15 -54.09
N THR A 609 -17.14 -48.45 -52.98
CA THR A 609 -16.31 -49.66 -52.83
C THR A 609 -15.91 -49.91 -51.37
N ARG A 610 -15.51 -51.16 -51.10
CA ARG A 610 -15.82 -51.99 -49.93
C ARG A 610 -14.54 -52.63 -49.38
N THR A 611 -14.40 -52.71 -48.05
CA THR A 611 -13.70 -53.76 -47.26
C THR A 611 -13.88 -53.43 -45.76
N VAL A 612 -14.88 -53.97 -45.04
CA VAL A 612 -14.96 -55.24 -44.27
C VAL A 612 -14.04 -55.33 -43.02
N PHE A 613 -14.60 -54.94 -41.86
CA PHE A 613 -14.80 -55.61 -40.54
C PHE A 613 -13.89 -56.77 -40.05
N PRO A 614 -13.82 -57.12 -38.74
CA PRO A 614 -14.84 -56.98 -37.64
C PRO A 614 -14.30 -56.30 -36.35
N SER A 615 -15.05 -55.55 -35.51
CA SER A 615 -16.31 -55.72 -34.76
C SER A 615 -16.23 -56.63 -33.51
N SER A 616 -16.27 -56.00 -32.32
CA SER A 616 -17.13 -56.31 -31.16
C SER A 616 -16.66 -55.48 -29.95
N ASP A 617 -17.45 -55.11 -28.95
CA ASP A 617 -18.82 -54.66 -28.76
C ASP A 617 -18.93 -54.41 -27.24
N SER A 618 -19.74 -53.45 -26.80
CA SER A 618 -20.34 -53.38 -25.44
C SER A 618 -19.39 -53.20 -24.23
N SER A 619 -19.74 -52.64 -23.06
CA SER A 619 -20.79 -51.78 -22.53
C SER A 619 -20.50 -51.66 -21.02
N SER A 620 -20.99 -50.61 -20.36
CA SER A 620 -21.38 -50.56 -18.92
C SER A 620 -20.29 -50.83 -17.85
N SER A 621 -19.86 -49.86 -17.05
CA SER A 621 -20.52 -49.30 -15.85
C SER A 621 -19.84 -49.77 -14.55
N THR A 622 -19.49 -48.81 -13.70
CA THR A 622 -19.39 -48.89 -12.23
C THR A 622 -18.56 -50.00 -11.59
N SER A 623 -17.49 -49.63 -10.89
CA SER A 623 -17.52 -49.54 -9.41
C SER A 623 -16.16 -49.14 -8.84
N LEU A 624 -16.22 -48.19 -7.90
CA LEU A 624 -15.19 -47.89 -6.93
C LEU A 624 -15.18 -48.99 -5.87
N THR A 625 -14.01 -49.49 -5.51
CA THR A 625 -13.76 -50.10 -4.19
C THR A 625 -12.94 -49.13 -3.37
N ALA A 626 -13.55 -48.63 -2.29
CA ALA A 626 -12.91 -47.91 -1.22
C ALA A 626 -12.97 -48.76 0.06
N THR A 627 -11.87 -48.83 0.80
CA THR A 627 -11.75 -48.76 2.27
C THR A 627 -10.24 -48.88 2.59
N SER A 628 -9.68 -48.19 3.59
CA SER A 628 -10.22 -47.82 4.90
C SER A 628 -9.69 -46.47 5.40
N ALA A 629 -10.57 -45.76 6.12
CA ALA A 629 -10.33 -44.50 6.79
C ALA A 629 -9.54 -44.64 8.10
N THR A 630 -8.76 -43.62 8.41
CA THR A 630 -8.43 -43.21 9.79
C THR A 630 -8.72 -41.71 9.93
N THR A 631 -9.81 -41.46 10.66
CA THR A 631 -10.23 -40.30 11.43
C THR A 631 -9.30 -39.07 11.52
N THR A 632 -9.76 -37.94 10.99
CA THR A 632 -9.72 -36.59 11.61
C THR A 632 -10.92 -35.75 11.10
N SER A 633 -11.53 -34.97 11.99
CA SER A 633 -12.76 -34.19 11.80
C SER A 633 -12.71 -33.16 10.66
N PRO A 634 -13.83 -32.86 9.97
CA PRO A 634 -13.94 -31.67 9.12
C PRO A 634 -14.27 -30.42 9.96
N TYR A 635 -13.53 -29.35 9.75
CA TYR A 635 -13.91 -27.99 10.19
C TYR A 635 -14.50 -27.23 9.00
N VAL A 636 -15.47 -26.36 9.27
CA VAL A 636 -16.01 -25.39 8.30
C VAL A 636 -15.55 -24.00 8.71
N ILE A 637 -14.94 -23.27 7.78
CA ILE A 637 -14.49 -21.87 7.91
C ILE A 637 -15.57 -20.99 7.26
N ILE A 638 -16.04 -19.95 7.97
CA ILE A 638 -16.97 -18.94 7.44
C ILE A 638 -16.27 -17.58 7.49
N ASN A 639 -16.07 -16.96 6.32
CA ASN A 639 -15.44 -15.64 6.17
C ASN A 639 -16.49 -14.53 5.97
N ASN A 640 -16.18 -13.35 6.51
CA ASN A 640 -16.75 -12.02 6.19
C ASN A 640 -18.24 -11.78 6.46
N ALA A 641 -18.54 -11.04 7.54
CA ALA A 641 -19.78 -10.27 7.66
C ALA A 641 -19.50 -8.85 8.18
N LYS A 642 -20.02 -7.83 7.47
CA LYS A 642 -19.98 -6.40 7.83
C LYS A 642 -20.88 -6.11 9.05
N SER A 643 -20.45 -5.20 9.93
CA SER A 643 -21.08 -4.98 11.26
C SER A 643 -22.42 -4.23 11.28
N GLU A 644 -23.01 -3.86 10.14
CA GLU A 644 -24.29 -3.12 10.12
C GLU A 644 -25.54 -3.98 9.85
N HIS A 645 -25.37 -5.27 9.54
CA HIS A 645 -26.50 -6.20 9.37
C HIS A 645 -26.78 -7.11 10.57
N LEU A 646 -25.90 -7.15 11.58
CA LEU A 646 -26.12 -7.94 12.80
C LEU A 646 -27.31 -7.43 13.64
N GLY A 647 -27.53 -6.11 13.69
CA GLY A 647 -28.61 -5.53 14.50
C GLY A 647 -30.03 -5.87 14.04
N LYS A 648 -30.23 -6.09 12.73
CA LYS A 648 -31.53 -6.44 12.16
C LYS A 648 -31.78 -7.95 12.15
N CYS A 649 -30.73 -8.77 11.98
CA CYS A 649 -30.82 -10.22 12.12
C CYS A 649 -31.05 -10.68 13.57
N LEU A 650 -30.52 -9.96 14.56
CA LEU A 650 -30.74 -10.30 15.98
C LEU A 650 -32.21 -10.12 16.41
N VAL A 651 -32.87 -9.06 15.93
CA VAL A 651 -34.28 -8.75 16.26
C VAL A 651 -35.24 -9.75 15.62
N VAL A 652 -34.99 -10.16 14.37
CA VAL A 652 -35.78 -11.21 13.71
C VAL A 652 -35.51 -12.59 14.32
N GLY A 653 -34.25 -12.92 14.64
CA GLY A 653 -33.87 -14.17 15.29
C GLY A 653 -34.46 -14.36 16.69
N LEU A 654 -34.49 -13.30 17.51
CA LEU A 654 -35.11 -13.32 18.84
C LEU A 654 -36.65 -13.43 18.77
N SER A 655 -37.26 -12.89 17.72
CA SER A 655 -38.72 -12.96 17.50
C SER A 655 -39.17 -14.36 17.09
N VAL A 656 -38.35 -15.06 16.28
CA VAL A 656 -38.60 -16.45 15.86
C VAL A 656 -38.31 -17.44 17.00
N LEU A 657 -37.32 -17.16 17.85
CA LEU A 657 -37.03 -17.96 19.05
C LEU A 657 -38.16 -17.86 20.09
N TRP A 658 -38.75 -16.67 20.27
CA TRP A 658 -39.91 -16.47 21.15
C TRP A 658 -41.18 -17.18 20.63
N LEU A 659 -41.40 -17.19 19.32
CA LEU A 659 -42.54 -17.89 18.72
C LEU A 659 -42.40 -19.42 18.82
N ALA A 660 -41.17 -19.93 18.70
CA ALA A 660 -40.86 -21.36 18.85
C ALA A 660 -40.97 -21.83 20.32
N LEU A 661 -40.62 -20.98 21.29
CA LEU A 661 -40.78 -21.26 22.72
C LEU A 661 -42.25 -21.17 23.19
N ALA A 662 -43.06 -20.30 22.57
CA ALA A 662 -44.49 -20.17 22.87
C ALA A 662 -45.34 -21.33 22.29
N LEU A 663 -44.84 -22.03 21.27
CA LEU A 663 -45.48 -23.22 20.68
C LEU A 663 -45.01 -24.54 21.33
N ALA A 664 -44.05 -24.46 22.26
CA ALA A 664 -43.49 -25.60 22.99
C ALA A 664 -43.95 -25.67 24.46
N TYR A 665 -44.93 -24.85 24.87
CA TYR A 665 -45.60 -24.88 26.17
C TYR A 665 -47.10 -25.13 26.03
#